data_AF-A0A034VAD8-F1
#
_entry.id   AF-A0A034VAD8-F1
#
_cell.length_a   1.000
_cell.length_b   1.000
_cell.length_c   1.000
_cell.angle_alpha   90.00
_cell.angle_beta   90.00
_cell.angle_gamma   90.00
#
_symmetry.space_group_name_H-M   'P 1'
#
loop_
_entity.id
_entity.type
_entity.pdbx_description
1 polymer ?
#
loop_
_entity_poly.entity_id
_entity_poly.type
_entity_poly.pdbx_seq_one_letter_code
_entity_poly.pdbx_strand_id
1 'polypeptide(L)'
;MGGPQEMTIRAYDRPMRILAGLSTLSKTPAESDDIDLGLVVSEVGNPTTLTHPAWPDPFIGYHLRAPRENCVPDFIFGSMELGDAFSAFLPRKFPAPAVGTPLVIDPIITPAQKVFFDLYKNISADVIMIIHVPAPLGVGIYLEVFAPEFDITTVTRGIRFKPSGQPTVAVKLPWSNDLSLVNSPRPGQSGGSIVIKTVEDNSSETVNTPIAITVWCCVTNVNLTGWALNATTGIDYPKINFQRLTAEDDEISLDEYIDDSQSETNSSTGSFIQEDNSLTINPKTGEIYPVAFEHGEEDDNEVSAEGGKSVEDLEYSKVGVPVAPLVETQAEKVDLPLPGMAVEKKDTGHVATKWYAFATIEISDTVTSWQRVVINPYTNANLQQLGESLSLAWKRNVWTTGAMDIGYMRSLVVQINIPRPPQISGVLEVKDSANSSSIHLIEFGGKVEIPLIPQNWNGLATSLPRYWLNPWLRTDESEVAFYYRVAAFNRTSEIANLNIRVLVRPGYANFEVPLKPRPRAAGSLTELAQLMRQAVVAYEHGSLPEQSSSYVASPHQFITPQQAHSAEQFNLHHQLGDDENIELDEFPVLVYKGELQVGEVTPIPLNLAEIVDLDWESGENAISQKFERFAHIIPKSAGGFGPVVGNYTIGLRLPTTIAGQIVHNCLPGDMVDETVARIFGLSSLLGIAGTAISSVGGPLVNGIINTTAPILSGAAHAIGGDVIGGVADAALGVASSIFGKSKKPNVSEEPNAIAGDIPISRFVEMIKYVGSNYSENPVFPTLLVEPRNFFDQIGNALKSIPVEIFANMRNAKVERSLFDRSVLPEPTIEQDIIIPREAIPRILERFDTHRETWVDGSKQNVWLKKFMLELRERKVGSLSLLKIKGHSIPSGLSLLHLIEKSKSLYLV
;
A
#
# COMPACT_ATOMS: atom_id res chain seq x y z
N MET A 1 -30.00 -24.76 -28.83
CA MET A 1 -30.41 -24.15 -27.55
C MET A 1 -29.13 -23.76 -26.84
N GLY A 2 -29.10 -22.64 -26.09
CA GLY A 2 -27.95 -22.36 -25.22
C GLY A 2 -27.90 -23.38 -24.08
N GLY A 3 -26.70 -23.66 -23.57
CA GLY A 3 -26.53 -24.38 -22.30
C GLY A 3 -26.93 -23.51 -21.11
N PRO A 4 -26.79 -24.02 -19.87
CA PRO A 4 -26.87 -23.17 -18.68
C PRO A 4 -25.88 -22.00 -18.79
N GLN A 5 -26.27 -20.82 -18.32
CA GLN A 5 -25.38 -19.67 -18.21
C GLN A 5 -24.61 -19.73 -16.90
N GLU A 6 -23.52 -20.49 -16.90
CA GLU A 6 -22.56 -20.51 -15.80
C GLU A 6 -21.82 -19.17 -15.71
N MET A 7 -21.59 -18.69 -14.48
CA MET A 7 -20.84 -17.47 -14.19
C MET A 7 -19.84 -17.75 -13.07
N THR A 8 -18.55 -17.47 -13.30
CA THR A 8 -17.50 -17.69 -12.31
C THR A 8 -17.17 -16.38 -11.58
N ILE A 9 -17.45 -16.32 -10.28
CA ILE A 9 -16.96 -15.27 -9.39
C ILE A 9 -15.64 -15.75 -8.77
N ARG A 10 -14.59 -14.91 -8.80
CA ARG A 10 -13.28 -15.23 -8.23
C ARG A 10 -13.07 -14.52 -6.90
N ALA A 11 -12.84 -15.29 -5.83
CA ALA A 11 -12.37 -14.78 -4.55
C ALA A 11 -10.83 -14.72 -4.57
N TYR A 12 -10.28 -13.52 -4.47
CA TYR A 12 -8.84 -13.28 -4.40
C TYR A 12 -8.32 -13.38 -2.96
N ASP A 13 -7.02 -13.63 -2.82
CA ASP A 13 -6.15 -13.48 -1.64
C ASP A 13 -6.52 -14.23 -0.32
N ARG A 14 -7.67 -14.92 -0.28
CA ARG A 14 -8.09 -15.86 0.78
C ARG A 14 -8.04 -15.27 2.21
N PRO A 15 -9.05 -14.50 2.63
CA PRO A 15 -9.06 -13.88 3.95
C PRO A 15 -8.91 -14.91 5.08
N MET A 16 -8.11 -14.55 6.10
CA MET A 16 -7.76 -15.41 7.25
C MET A 16 -7.04 -16.72 6.89
N ARG A 17 -6.42 -16.83 5.70
CA ARG A 17 -5.48 -17.92 5.39
C ARG A 17 -4.33 -17.94 6.40
N ILE A 18 -3.98 -19.14 6.86
CA ILE A 18 -2.80 -19.35 7.69
C ILE A 18 -1.58 -19.48 6.78
N LEU A 19 -0.56 -18.66 7.00
CA LEU A 19 0.72 -18.65 6.26
C LEU A 19 1.89 -19.27 7.04
N ALA A 20 1.75 -19.35 8.37
CA ALA A 20 2.61 -20.15 9.23
C ALA A 20 1.73 -21.11 10.02
N GLY A 21 1.65 -22.37 9.57
CA GLY A 21 1.00 -23.46 10.30
C GLY A 21 1.87 -24.00 11.45
N LEU A 22 1.32 -24.93 12.22
CA LEU A 22 2.03 -25.64 13.29
C LEU A 22 3.13 -26.55 12.71
N SER A 23 4.27 -26.68 13.38
CA SER A 23 5.32 -27.65 13.02
C SER A 23 5.03 -29.05 13.54
N THR A 24 4.27 -29.15 14.63
CA THR A 24 3.84 -30.39 15.30
C THR A 24 2.81 -31.23 14.53
N LEU A 25 2.57 -30.93 13.25
CA LEU A 25 1.60 -31.63 12.39
C LEU A 25 2.30 -32.09 11.10
N SER A 26 2.56 -33.40 10.99
CA SER A 26 3.33 -34.00 9.89
C SER A 26 2.68 -33.75 8.53
N LYS A 27 3.50 -33.53 7.49
CA LYS A 27 3.04 -33.14 6.15
C LYS A 27 2.63 -34.34 5.31
N THR A 28 3.35 -35.47 5.46
CA THR A 28 3.05 -36.72 4.77
C THR A 28 2.98 -37.93 5.73
N PRO A 29 2.26 -39.02 5.37
CA PRO A 29 2.22 -40.24 6.19
C PRO A 29 3.56 -40.98 6.32
N ALA A 30 4.60 -40.58 5.57
CA ALA A 30 5.96 -41.12 5.69
C ALA A 30 6.82 -40.36 6.72
N GLU A 31 6.26 -39.30 7.33
CA GLU A 31 6.86 -38.50 8.41
C GLU A 31 6.18 -38.76 9.78
N SER A 32 5.35 -39.81 9.87
CA SER A 32 4.49 -40.08 11.04
C SER A 32 4.50 -41.56 11.39
N ASP A 33 5.42 -41.92 12.29
CA ASP A 33 5.50 -43.25 12.92
C ASP A 33 4.56 -43.35 14.14
N ASP A 34 3.65 -42.38 14.34
CA ASP A 34 2.84 -42.19 15.55
C ASP A 34 2.01 -43.41 15.96
N ILE A 35 1.59 -44.21 14.97
CA ILE A 35 0.81 -45.44 15.18
C ILE A 35 1.73 -46.57 15.67
N ASP A 36 2.89 -46.74 15.05
CA ASP A 36 3.85 -47.80 15.39
C ASP A 36 4.57 -47.52 16.72
N LEU A 37 4.75 -46.23 17.06
CA LEU A 37 5.23 -45.76 18.37
C LEU A 37 4.13 -45.80 19.47
N GLY A 38 2.87 -46.06 19.12
CA GLY A 38 1.76 -46.09 20.09
C GLY A 38 1.44 -44.73 20.73
N LEU A 39 1.74 -43.64 20.02
CA LEU A 39 1.34 -42.27 20.35
C LEU A 39 -0.10 -41.99 19.90
N VAL A 40 -0.51 -42.58 18.77
CA VAL A 40 -1.88 -42.58 18.25
C VAL A 40 -2.38 -44.02 18.05
N VAL A 41 -3.53 -44.34 18.64
CA VAL A 41 -4.27 -45.59 18.40
C VAL A 41 -5.47 -45.25 17.51
N SER A 42 -5.38 -45.56 16.22
CA SER A 42 -6.46 -45.31 15.26
C SER A 42 -7.34 -46.53 15.04
N GLU A 43 -8.63 -46.39 15.31
CA GLU A 43 -9.64 -47.40 14.91
C GLU A 43 -10.17 -47.15 13.50
N VAL A 44 -9.86 -46.00 12.87
CA VAL A 44 -10.33 -45.62 11.53
C VAL A 44 -9.32 -45.93 10.41
N GLY A 45 -8.11 -46.36 10.77
CA GLY A 45 -7.02 -46.66 9.84
C GLY A 45 -5.94 -45.56 9.80
N ASN A 46 -4.97 -45.72 8.90
CA ASN A 46 -3.86 -44.78 8.75
C ASN A 46 -4.36 -43.40 8.26
N PRO A 47 -3.70 -42.30 8.65
CA PRO A 47 -4.08 -40.97 8.19
C PRO A 47 -3.69 -40.77 6.72
N THR A 48 -4.40 -39.87 6.04
CA THR A 48 -4.17 -39.53 4.64
C THR A 48 -3.72 -38.08 4.51
N THR A 49 -2.88 -37.77 3.51
CA THR A 49 -2.54 -36.38 3.19
C THR A 49 -3.78 -35.58 2.79
N LEU A 50 -4.01 -34.48 3.48
CA LEU A 50 -5.00 -33.46 3.17
C LEU A 50 -4.28 -32.21 2.65
N THR A 51 -4.89 -31.56 1.67
CA THR A 51 -4.52 -30.21 1.23
C THR A 51 -5.76 -29.33 1.34
N HIS A 52 -5.61 -28.08 1.77
CA HIS A 52 -6.74 -27.15 1.88
C HIS A 52 -6.27 -25.70 1.65
N PRO A 53 -6.98 -24.89 0.84
CA PRO A 53 -6.54 -23.54 0.42
C PRO A 53 -6.18 -22.54 1.53
N ALA A 54 -6.76 -22.72 2.73
CA ALA A 54 -6.61 -21.83 3.88
C ALA A 54 -5.49 -22.23 4.88
N TRP A 55 -4.74 -23.30 4.59
CA TRP A 55 -3.52 -23.69 5.31
C TRP A 55 -2.31 -23.53 4.34
N PRO A 56 -1.04 -23.48 4.81
CA PRO A 56 0.10 -23.34 3.92
C PRO A 56 0.54 -24.68 3.31
N ASP A 57 0.75 -25.70 4.16
CA ASP A 57 1.29 -27.00 3.78
C ASP A 57 0.20 -28.05 3.47
N PRO A 58 0.53 -29.17 2.80
CA PRO A 58 -0.16 -30.44 3.03
C PRO A 58 0.01 -30.89 4.50
N PHE A 59 -0.97 -31.61 5.04
CA PHE A 59 -0.91 -32.18 6.39
C PHE A 59 -1.64 -33.52 6.46
N ILE A 60 -1.21 -34.44 7.33
CA ILE A 60 -1.91 -35.70 7.54
C ILE A 60 -3.21 -35.51 8.35
N GLY A 61 -4.25 -36.27 8.02
CA GLY A 61 -5.51 -36.24 8.78
C GLY A 61 -6.25 -37.58 8.78
N TYR A 62 -6.97 -37.84 9.88
CA TYR A 62 -7.75 -39.06 10.09
C TYR A 62 -9.20 -38.91 9.61
N HIS A 63 -9.67 -39.86 8.82
CA HIS A 63 -11.05 -39.90 8.33
C HIS A 63 -11.99 -40.50 9.38
N LEU A 64 -12.66 -39.66 10.17
CA LEU A 64 -13.65 -40.12 11.17
C LEU A 64 -14.92 -40.70 10.53
N ARG A 65 -15.18 -40.38 9.25
CA ARG A 65 -16.15 -41.07 8.40
C ARG A 65 -15.50 -41.37 7.04
N ALA A 66 -15.90 -42.47 6.43
CA ALA A 66 -15.41 -42.84 5.10
C ALA A 66 -15.71 -41.72 4.07
N PRO A 67 -14.74 -41.35 3.21
CA PRO A 67 -14.97 -40.41 2.12
C PRO A 67 -16.01 -40.95 1.15
N ARG A 68 -16.79 -40.04 0.55
CA ARG A 68 -17.85 -40.32 -0.41
C ARG A 68 -18.02 -39.15 -1.36
N GLU A 69 -18.57 -39.41 -2.53
CA GLU A 69 -19.11 -38.35 -3.39
C GLU A 69 -20.46 -37.90 -2.83
N ASN A 70 -20.63 -36.59 -2.65
CA ASN A 70 -21.90 -36.00 -2.24
C ASN A 70 -22.75 -35.79 -3.50
N CYS A 71 -23.87 -36.52 -3.63
CA CYS A 71 -24.80 -36.34 -4.73
C CYS A 71 -25.56 -35.01 -4.57
N VAL A 72 -25.40 -34.06 -5.49
CA VAL A 72 -26.07 -32.75 -5.43
C VAL A 72 -27.18 -32.67 -6.49
N PRO A 73 -28.48 -32.58 -6.11
CA PRO A 73 -29.57 -32.60 -7.08
C PRO A 73 -29.94 -31.22 -7.66
N ASP A 74 -29.33 -30.83 -8.78
CA ASP A 74 -29.59 -29.58 -9.53
C ASP A 74 -30.94 -29.53 -10.28
N PHE A 75 -32.02 -30.07 -9.69
CA PHE A 75 -33.36 -30.07 -10.30
C PHE A 75 -34.18 -28.80 -10.02
N ILE A 76 -33.72 -27.94 -9.11
CA ILE A 76 -34.42 -26.72 -8.66
C ILE A 76 -33.69 -25.46 -9.11
N PHE A 77 -34.41 -24.34 -9.21
CA PHE A 77 -33.83 -23.09 -9.71
C PHE A 77 -32.81 -22.48 -8.72
N GLY A 78 -31.64 -22.10 -9.27
CA GLY A 78 -30.55 -21.47 -8.55
C GLY A 78 -29.45 -22.44 -8.18
N SER A 79 -28.30 -22.28 -8.84
CA SER A 79 -27.05 -23.03 -8.60
C SER A 79 -25.79 -22.14 -8.79
N MET A 80 -24.67 -22.41 -8.09
CA MET A 80 -23.31 -21.79 -8.13
C MET A 80 -22.27 -22.62 -7.32
N GLU A 81 -21.08 -23.04 -7.77
CA GLU A 81 -20.13 -23.72 -6.83
C GLU A 81 -19.53 -22.72 -5.81
N LEU A 82 -19.54 -23.05 -4.50
CA LEU A 82 -18.80 -22.26 -3.48
C LEU A 82 -17.45 -22.92 -3.12
N GLY A 83 -17.43 -24.25 -2.97
CA GLY A 83 -16.22 -25.01 -2.71
C GLY A 83 -15.54 -24.56 -1.42
N ASP A 84 -14.31 -24.04 -1.53
CA ASP A 84 -13.52 -23.51 -0.40
C ASP A 84 -13.44 -21.97 -0.39
N ALA A 85 -14.32 -21.28 -1.13
CA ALA A 85 -14.33 -19.82 -1.16
C ALA A 85 -14.67 -19.25 0.23
N PHE A 86 -13.81 -18.36 0.72
CA PHE A 86 -13.91 -17.73 2.05
C PHE A 86 -13.83 -18.70 3.24
N SER A 87 -13.45 -19.96 3.01
CA SER A 87 -13.12 -20.94 4.05
C SER A 87 -11.87 -20.53 4.82
N ALA A 88 -11.90 -20.64 6.15
CA ALA A 88 -10.74 -20.40 7.01
C ALA A 88 -10.74 -21.32 8.23
N PHE A 89 -9.56 -21.59 8.78
CA PHE A 89 -9.38 -22.35 10.01
C PHE A 89 -9.63 -21.43 11.22
N LEU A 90 -10.79 -21.54 11.85
CA LEU A 90 -11.22 -20.69 12.97
C LEU A 90 -10.96 -21.37 14.33
N PRO A 91 -10.07 -20.84 15.19
CA PRO A 91 -9.76 -21.43 16.49
C PRO A 91 -10.83 -21.15 17.56
N ARG A 92 -11.07 -22.14 18.42
CA ARG A 92 -11.71 -21.98 19.74
C ARG A 92 -10.92 -22.76 20.80
N LYS A 93 -10.81 -22.17 22.00
CA LYS A 93 -10.29 -22.84 23.20
C LYS A 93 -11.42 -23.57 23.94
N PHE A 94 -11.12 -24.74 24.48
CA PHE A 94 -11.99 -25.51 25.37
C PHE A 94 -11.16 -26.11 26.51
N PRO A 95 -11.67 -26.22 27.74
CA PRO A 95 -11.04 -27.04 28.77
C PRO A 95 -11.16 -28.52 28.39
N ALA A 96 -10.13 -29.33 28.66
CA ALA A 96 -10.23 -30.77 28.58
C ALA A 96 -11.35 -31.27 29.52
N PRO A 97 -12.25 -32.15 29.04
CA PRO A 97 -13.34 -32.66 29.86
C PRO A 97 -12.82 -33.53 31.01
N ALA A 98 -13.61 -33.67 32.08
CA ALA A 98 -13.31 -34.64 33.13
C ALA A 98 -13.37 -36.07 32.58
N VAL A 99 -12.61 -36.99 33.17
CA VAL A 99 -12.56 -38.41 32.74
C VAL A 99 -13.97 -39.00 32.62
N GLY A 100 -14.29 -39.56 31.45
CA GLY A 100 -15.59 -40.14 31.13
C GLY A 100 -16.70 -39.15 30.73
N THR A 101 -16.47 -37.83 30.78
CA THR A 101 -17.44 -36.82 30.28
C THR A 101 -17.15 -36.45 28.82
N PRO A 102 -18.18 -36.32 27.94
CA PRO A 102 -18.00 -35.90 26.56
C PRO A 102 -17.99 -34.36 26.41
N LEU A 103 -17.09 -33.86 25.58
CA LEU A 103 -17.07 -32.49 25.06
C LEU A 103 -17.44 -32.53 23.57
N VAL A 104 -18.59 -31.97 23.20
CA VAL A 104 -19.01 -31.86 21.79
C VAL A 104 -18.48 -30.54 21.20
N ILE A 105 -17.91 -30.61 20.00
CA ILE A 105 -17.37 -29.46 19.26
C ILE A 105 -18.14 -29.34 17.95
N ASP A 106 -19.07 -28.39 17.88
CA ASP A 106 -19.84 -28.10 16.66
C ASP A 106 -19.06 -27.19 15.69
N PRO A 107 -19.21 -27.35 14.37
CA PRO A 107 -18.48 -26.55 13.38
C PRO A 107 -18.87 -25.06 13.38
N ILE A 108 -17.98 -24.21 12.87
CA ILE A 108 -18.19 -22.76 12.72
C ILE A 108 -17.67 -22.28 11.36
N ILE A 109 -18.28 -21.20 10.85
CA ILE A 109 -18.02 -20.63 9.51
C ILE A 109 -17.54 -19.19 9.60
N THR A 110 -16.90 -18.69 8.54
CA THR A 110 -16.47 -17.28 8.48
C THR A 110 -17.66 -16.33 8.25
N PRO A 111 -17.59 -15.05 8.67
CA PRO A 111 -18.65 -14.09 8.37
C PRO A 111 -18.85 -13.85 6.86
N ALA A 112 -17.81 -14.02 6.05
CA ALA A 112 -17.93 -14.01 4.59
C ALA A 112 -18.63 -15.31 4.12
N GLN A 113 -18.24 -16.49 4.63
CA GLN A 113 -19.02 -17.72 4.50
C GLN A 113 -20.46 -17.61 5.04
N LYS A 114 -20.80 -16.55 5.80
CA LYS A 114 -22.14 -16.23 6.31
C LYS A 114 -22.79 -14.96 5.68
N VAL A 115 -22.09 -14.28 4.77
CA VAL A 115 -22.65 -13.59 3.58
C VAL A 115 -22.86 -14.62 2.43
N PHE A 116 -22.39 -15.83 2.70
CA PHE A 116 -22.67 -17.10 2.07
C PHE A 116 -23.42 -18.02 3.09
N PHE A 117 -23.60 -19.31 2.82
CA PHE A 117 -24.49 -20.26 3.53
C PHE A 117 -26.04 -20.13 3.39
N ASP A 118 -26.66 -18.96 3.17
CA ASP A 118 -28.11 -18.80 3.39
C ASP A 118 -29.06 -18.14 2.31
N LEU A 119 -28.66 -17.54 1.17
CA LEU A 119 -29.64 -16.96 0.16
C LEU A 119 -30.26 -18.09 -0.67
N TYR A 120 -29.74 -19.30 -0.59
CA TYR A 120 -30.36 -20.49 -1.15
C TYR A 120 -30.72 -21.39 0.04
N LYS A 121 -31.66 -22.29 -0.19
CA LYS A 121 -32.42 -22.88 0.92
C LYS A 121 -31.82 -24.16 1.50
N ASN A 122 -30.92 -24.86 0.80
CA ASN A 122 -30.45 -26.20 1.22
C ASN A 122 -28.92 -26.27 1.18
N ILE A 123 -28.26 -26.92 2.13
CA ILE A 123 -26.78 -27.03 2.24
C ILE A 123 -26.28 -28.45 2.53
N SER A 124 -25.05 -28.74 2.07
CA SER A 124 -24.11 -29.74 2.56
C SER A 124 -22.68 -29.18 2.53
N ALA A 125 -21.81 -29.67 3.41
CA ALA A 125 -20.39 -29.31 3.43
C ALA A 125 -19.58 -30.38 4.16
N ASP A 126 -18.30 -30.49 3.80
CA ASP A 126 -17.33 -31.25 4.57
C ASP A 126 -16.70 -30.37 5.65
N VAL A 127 -16.20 -30.98 6.72
CA VAL A 127 -15.50 -30.28 7.81
C VAL A 127 -14.12 -30.88 8.03
N ILE A 128 -13.13 -30.01 8.22
CA ILE A 128 -11.80 -30.39 8.72
C ILE A 128 -11.60 -29.71 10.08
N MET A 129 -11.12 -30.45 11.07
CA MET A 129 -10.69 -29.88 12.35
C MET A 129 -9.24 -30.25 12.66
N ILE A 130 -8.48 -29.27 13.14
CA ILE A 130 -7.12 -29.47 13.66
C ILE A 130 -7.19 -29.23 15.17
N ILE A 131 -6.82 -30.25 15.94
CA ILE A 131 -6.87 -30.29 17.40
C ILE A 131 -5.44 -30.20 17.91
N HIS A 132 -5.13 -29.18 18.70
CA HIS A 132 -3.84 -28.98 19.35
C HIS A 132 -4.02 -28.93 20.86
N VAL A 133 -3.15 -29.62 21.58
CA VAL A 133 -3.10 -29.62 23.04
C VAL A 133 -1.64 -29.35 23.44
N PRO A 134 -1.27 -28.08 23.72
CA PRO A 134 0.12 -27.76 24.00
C PRO A 134 0.51 -28.40 25.34
N ALA A 135 1.44 -29.35 25.29
CA ALA A 135 1.91 -30.10 26.45
C ALA A 135 3.19 -29.46 27.04
N PRO A 136 3.13 -28.74 28.17
CA PRO A 136 4.31 -28.49 28.99
C PRO A 136 4.81 -29.79 29.65
N LEU A 137 6.05 -29.77 30.13
CA LEU A 137 6.64 -30.89 30.87
C LEU A 137 5.77 -31.30 32.06
N GLY A 138 5.44 -32.59 32.13
CA GLY A 138 4.58 -33.18 33.17
C GLY A 138 3.13 -33.47 32.76
N VAL A 139 2.70 -33.12 31.54
CA VAL A 139 1.39 -33.53 31.01
C VAL A 139 1.35 -35.04 30.72
N GLY A 140 0.30 -35.70 31.22
CA GLY A 140 0.08 -37.16 31.08
C GLY A 140 -1.33 -37.53 30.63
N ILE A 141 -2.00 -36.64 29.89
CA ILE A 141 -3.38 -36.83 29.42
C ILE A 141 -3.47 -37.78 28.21
N TYR A 142 -4.54 -38.58 28.14
CA TYR A 142 -4.88 -39.45 27.02
C TYR A 142 -6.30 -39.14 26.53
N LEU A 143 -6.42 -38.76 25.26
CA LEU A 143 -7.66 -38.24 24.67
C LEU A 143 -8.23 -39.20 23.62
N GLU A 144 -9.55 -39.32 23.57
CA GLU A 144 -10.33 -40.02 22.53
C GLU A 144 -11.11 -39.00 21.69
N VAL A 145 -11.09 -39.14 20.37
CA VAL A 145 -11.79 -38.27 19.41
C VAL A 145 -12.56 -39.12 18.40
N PHE A 146 -13.87 -38.87 18.29
CA PHE A 146 -14.78 -39.60 17.40
C PHE A 146 -15.92 -38.68 16.89
N ALA A 147 -16.75 -39.17 15.97
CA ALA A 147 -17.91 -38.43 15.46
C ALA A 147 -19.19 -38.82 16.22
N PRO A 148 -20.05 -37.87 16.64
CA PRO A 148 -21.36 -38.20 17.17
C PRO A 148 -22.27 -38.71 16.04
N GLU A 149 -23.30 -39.48 16.41
CA GLU A 149 -24.30 -40.02 15.45
C GLU A 149 -25.73 -39.74 15.93
N PHE A 150 -26.24 -40.44 16.95
CA PHE A 150 -27.64 -40.31 17.41
C PHE A 150 -27.83 -39.63 18.78
N ASP A 151 -26.97 -39.92 19.76
CA ASP A 151 -27.09 -39.39 21.12
C ASP A 151 -25.73 -39.19 21.80
N ILE A 152 -25.73 -38.62 23.01
CA ILE A 152 -24.53 -38.30 23.80
C ILE A 152 -23.77 -39.52 24.34
N THR A 153 -24.35 -40.72 24.26
CA THR A 153 -23.77 -41.98 24.79
C THR A 153 -23.18 -42.85 23.69
N THR A 154 -23.67 -42.71 22.46
CA THR A 154 -23.20 -43.41 21.26
C THR A 154 -21.73 -43.08 21.00
N VAL A 155 -20.90 -44.10 20.82
CA VAL A 155 -19.47 -43.96 20.47
C VAL A 155 -19.22 -44.70 19.16
N THR A 156 -18.64 -44.00 18.19
CA THR A 156 -18.19 -44.57 16.92
C THR A 156 -16.72 -44.97 17.00
N ARG A 157 -16.23 -45.68 15.98
CA ARG A 157 -14.78 -45.77 15.74
C ARG A 157 -14.20 -44.36 15.59
N GLY A 158 -12.97 -44.17 16.06
CA GLY A 158 -12.27 -42.89 16.06
C GLY A 158 -10.76 -43.04 16.23
N ILE A 159 -10.13 -42.06 16.87
CA ILE A 159 -8.71 -42.09 17.25
C ILE A 159 -8.55 -41.84 18.75
N ARG A 160 -7.48 -42.38 19.34
CA ARG A 160 -7.03 -42.01 20.69
C ARG A 160 -5.56 -41.59 20.64
N PHE A 161 -5.17 -40.52 21.31
CA PHE A 161 -3.81 -39.99 21.20
C PHE A 161 -3.28 -39.36 22.49
N LYS A 162 -1.95 -39.27 22.59
CA LYS A 162 -1.20 -38.72 23.74
C LYS A 162 -0.54 -37.37 23.36
N PRO A 163 -1.12 -36.22 23.75
CA PRO A 163 -0.55 -34.89 23.50
C PRO A 163 0.90 -34.67 23.94
N SER A 164 1.40 -35.44 24.90
CA SER A 164 2.79 -35.35 25.38
C SER A 164 3.82 -35.90 24.39
N GLY A 165 3.40 -36.74 23.44
CA GLY A 165 4.23 -37.22 22.33
C GLY A 165 3.82 -36.63 20.98
N GLN A 166 2.52 -36.57 20.70
CA GLN A 166 1.97 -35.96 19.49
C GLN A 166 0.95 -34.86 19.84
N PRO A 167 1.38 -33.59 19.96
CA PRO A 167 0.54 -32.49 20.45
C PRO A 167 -0.62 -32.09 19.53
N THR A 168 -0.53 -32.41 18.24
CA THR A 168 -1.47 -31.95 17.20
C THR A 168 -1.98 -33.12 16.35
N VAL A 169 -3.29 -33.22 16.18
CA VAL A 169 -3.91 -34.19 15.25
C VAL A 169 -4.98 -33.50 14.41
N ALA A 170 -5.09 -33.86 13.13
CA ALA A 170 -6.15 -33.40 12.25
C ALA A 170 -7.16 -34.50 11.94
N VAL A 171 -8.42 -34.13 11.79
CA VAL A 171 -9.54 -35.02 11.44
C VAL A 171 -10.36 -34.44 10.30
N LYS A 172 -10.77 -35.29 9.35
CA LYS A 172 -11.73 -34.93 8.29
C LYS A 172 -13.06 -35.65 8.52
N LEU A 173 -14.14 -34.87 8.43
CA LEU A 173 -15.52 -35.31 8.52
C LEU A 173 -16.21 -35.00 7.18
N PRO A 174 -16.24 -35.98 6.25
CA PRO A 174 -17.13 -35.91 5.10
C PRO A 174 -18.59 -35.77 5.54
N TRP A 175 -19.37 -35.05 4.73
CA TRP A 175 -20.82 -34.96 4.91
C TRP A 175 -21.45 -36.36 5.00
N SER A 176 -22.28 -36.57 6.02
CA SER A 176 -22.92 -37.85 6.27
C SER A 176 -24.30 -37.64 6.85
N ASN A 177 -25.29 -37.75 5.98
CA ASN A 177 -26.71 -37.58 6.28
C ASN A 177 -27.52 -38.41 5.26
N ASP A 178 -28.76 -38.75 5.55
CA ASP A 178 -29.63 -39.52 4.63
C ASP A 178 -30.40 -38.62 3.63
N LEU A 179 -30.35 -37.30 3.82
CA LEU A 179 -30.55 -36.32 2.75
C LEU A 179 -29.18 -35.76 2.32
N SER A 180 -28.92 -35.72 1.02
CA SER A 180 -27.67 -35.14 0.50
C SER A 180 -27.52 -33.65 0.79
N LEU A 181 -28.64 -32.93 0.95
CA LEU A 181 -28.71 -31.50 1.31
C LEU A 181 -29.79 -31.31 2.38
N VAL A 182 -29.63 -30.33 3.27
CA VAL A 182 -30.64 -29.97 4.30
C VAL A 182 -30.97 -28.49 4.29
N ASN A 183 -32.25 -28.14 4.50
CA ASN A 183 -32.72 -26.75 4.59
C ASN A 183 -32.95 -26.24 6.02
N SER A 184 -32.76 -27.14 6.97
CA SER A 184 -32.97 -26.94 8.41
C SER A 184 -32.28 -28.12 9.11
N PRO A 185 -31.84 -27.98 10.37
CA PRO A 185 -31.18 -29.07 11.08
C PRO A 185 -32.08 -30.31 11.17
N ARG A 186 -31.74 -31.38 10.44
CA ARG A 186 -32.53 -32.61 10.44
C ARG A 186 -32.38 -33.32 11.80
N PRO A 187 -33.48 -33.69 12.49
CA PRO A 187 -33.39 -34.45 13.74
C PRO A 187 -32.63 -35.77 13.54
N GLY A 188 -31.61 -35.99 14.38
CA GLY A 188 -30.72 -37.15 14.29
C GLY A 188 -29.64 -37.07 13.21
N GLN A 189 -29.34 -35.88 12.66
CA GLN A 189 -28.19 -35.71 11.76
C GLN A 189 -26.87 -35.69 12.54
N SER A 190 -25.87 -36.42 12.05
CA SER A 190 -24.52 -36.46 12.61
C SER A 190 -23.71 -35.17 12.38
N GLY A 191 -24.14 -34.34 11.42
CA GLY A 191 -23.55 -33.03 11.12
C GLY A 191 -22.04 -33.05 10.84
N GLY A 192 -21.37 -31.93 11.12
CA GLY A 192 -19.91 -31.79 11.03
C GLY A 192 -19.18 -31.80 12.39
N SER A 193 -19.87 -32.13 13.48
CA SER A 193 -19.37 -32.03 14.84
C SER A 193 -18.44 -33.20 15.21
N ILE A 194 -17.57 -33.00 16.21
CA ILE A 194 -16.79 -34.09 16.85
C ILE A 194 -17.11 -34.18 18.34
N VAL A 195 -16.77 -35.33 18.94
CA VAL A 195 -16.72 -35.50 20.40
C VAL A 195 -15.28 -35.76 20.82
N ILE A 196 -14.83 -35.02 21.83
CA ILE A 196 -13.58 -35.25 22.54
C ILE A 196 -13.91 -35.82 23.94
N LYS A 197 -13.18 -36.84 24.38
CA LYS A 197 -13.26 -37.39 25.74
C LYS A 197 -11.87 -37.54 26.33
N THR A 198 -11.75 -37.31 27.64
CA THR A 198 -10.56 -37.67 28.41
C THR A 198 -10.71 -39.11 28.87
N VAL A 199 -9.75 -39.96 28.48
CA VAL A 199 -9.68 -41.38 28.84
C VAL A 199 -8.91 -41.52 30.16
N GLU A 200 -7.77 -40.86 30.26
CA GLU A 200 -6.93 -40.78 31.46
C GLU A 200 -6.32 -39.37 31.58
N ASP A 201 -6.04 -38.95 32.81
CA ASP A 201 -5.19 -37.79 33.09
C ASP A 201 -4.17 -38.17 34.16
N ASN A 202 -2.95 -38.50 33.72
CA ASN A 202 -1.82 -38.85 34.57
C ASN A 202 -0.82 -37.68 34.73
N SER A 203 -1.30 -36.44 34.58
CA SER A 203 -0.45 -35.23 34.66
C SER A 203 0.06 -34.97 36.08
N SER A 204 1.24 -34.37 36.22
CA SER A 204 1.83 -34.05 37.53
C SER A 204 1.10 -32.91 38.25
N GLU A 205 1.12 -32.92 39.59
CA GLU A 205 0.48 -31.89 40.45
C GLU A 205 0.94 -30.44 40.17
N THR A 206 2.08 -30.28 39.49
CA THR A 206 2.64 -29.00 39.05
C THR A 206 1.99 -28.44 37.77
N VAL A 207 1.28 -29.24 36.99
CA VAL A 207 0.56 -28.81 35.77
C VAL A 207 -0.77 -28.17 36.19
N ASN A 208 -1.08 -26.99 35.64
CA ASN A 208 -2.39 -26.39 35.87
C ASN A 208 -3.46 -27.14 35.06
N THR A 209 -4.39 -27.81 35.75
CA THR A 209 -5.55 -28.48 35.17
C THR A 209 -6.84 -27.66 35.43
N PRO A 210 -7.89 -27.77 34.57
CA PRO A 210 -7.96 -28.56 33.34
C PRO A 210 -7.09 -27.99 32.22
N ILE A 211 -6.44 -28.88 31.47
CA ILE A 211 -5.59 -28.55 30.32
C ILE A 211 -6.42 -27.89 29.22
N ALA A 212 -5.93 -26.83 28.60
CA ALA A 212 -6.58 -26.20 27.45
C ALA A 212 -6.35 -26.99 26.16
N ILE A 213 -7.44 -27.24 25.43
CA ILE A 213 -7.49 -27.80 24.07
C ILE A 213 -7.85 -26.67 23.12
N THR A 214 -7.13 -26.52 22.00
CA THR A 214 -7.48 -25.58 20.93
C THR A 214 -7.89 -26.35 19.68
N VAL A 215 -9.09 -26.06 19.16
CA VAL A 215 -9.61 -26.67 17.93
C VAL A 215 -9.81 -25.59 16.88
N TRP A 216 -9.06 -25.67 15.79
CA TRP A 216 -9.34 -24.92 14.55
C TRP A 216 -10.36 -25.71 13.74
N CYS A 217 -11.47 -25.08 13.35
CA CYS A 217 -12.47 -25.66 12.47
C CYS A 217 -12.45 -24.94 11.11
N CYS A 218 -12.45 -25.70 10.01
CA CYS A 218 -12.66 -25.18 8.67
C CYS A 218 -13.80 -25.95 8.00
N VAL A 219 -14.73 -25.22 7.36
CA VAL A 219 -15.82 -25.78 6.56
C VAL A 219 -15.48 -25.57 5.08
N THR A 220 -15.54 -26.65 4.31
CA THR A 220 -14.86 -26.86 3.02
C THR A 220 -15.76 -27.68 2.10
N ASN A 221 -15.51 -27.67 0.78
CA ASN A 221 -16.33 -28.40 -0.19
C ASN A 221 -17.84 -28.05 -0.03
N VAL A 222 -18.14 -26.76 0.05
CA VAL A 222 -19.47 -26.26 0.41
C VAL A 222 -20.38 -26.25 -0.83
N ASN A 223 -21.48 -26.99 -0.72
CA ASN A 223 -22.45 -27.26 -1.79
C ASN A 223 -23.88 -26.96 -1.29
N LEU A 224 -24.60 -26.05 -1.94
CA LEU A 224 -25.99 -25.69 -1.60
C LEU A 224 -26.90 -25.85 -2.84
N THR A 225 -28.21 -25.63 -2.71
CA THR A 225 -29.16 -25.47 -3.85
C THR A 225 -30.39 -24.63 -3.51
N GLY A 226 -31.02 -24.04 -4.53
CA GLY A 226 -32.38 -23.52 -4.48
C GLY A 226 -32.51 -22.08 -3.98
N TRP A 227 -32.41 -21.11 -4.89
CA TRP A 227 -32.43 -19.67 -4.63
C TRP A 227 -33.64 -19.20 -3.80
N ALA A 228 -33.43 -18.27 -2.85
CA ALA A 228 -34.42 -17.81 -1.87
C ALA A 228 -34.96 -16.40 -2.07
N LEU A 229 -34.18 -15.44 -2.60
CA LEU A 229 -34.68 -14.08 -2.82
C LEU A 229 -35.56 -13.97 -4.06
N ASN A 230 -36.82 -13.60 -3.87
CA ASN A 230 -37.72 -13.30 -4.98
C ASN A 230 -37.65 -11.82 -5.43
N ALA A 231 -36.51 -11.15 -5.24
CA ALA A 231 -36.32 -9.75 -5.56
C ALA A 231 -36.13 -9.55 -7.08
N THR A 232 -37.08 -8.87 -7.72
CA THR A 232 -37.04 -8.54 -9.17
C THR A 232 -36.95 -7.03 -9.44
N THR A 233 -36.93 -6.21 -8.39
CA THR A 233 -36.76 -4.76 -8.47
C THR A 233 -35.28 -4.40 -8.61
N GLY A 234 -34.96 -3.48 -9.53
CA GLY A 234 -33.63 -2.88 -9.56
C GLY A 234 -33.34 -2.12 -8.26
N ILE A 235 -32.10 -2.19 -7.80
CA ILE A 235 -31.61 -1.48 -6.61
C ILE A 235 -30.79 -0.28 -7.11
N ASP A 236 -31.11 0.91 -6.60
CA ASP A 236 -30.32 2.11 -6.89
C ASP A 236 -29.03 2.13 -6.05
N TYR A 237 -27.92 2.60 -6.62
CA TYR A 237 -26.63 2.65 -5.92
C TYR A 237 -25.86 3.93 -6.26
N PRO A 238 -25.89 4.97 -5.39
CA PRO A 238 -25.41 6.33 -5.70
C PRO A 238 -23.97 6.47 -6.21
N LYS A 239 -23.11 5.45 -6.04
CA LYS A 239 -21.72 5.44 -6.52
C LYS A 239 -21.56 5.09 -8.02
N ILE A 240 -22.60 4.55 -8.66
CA ILE A 240 -22.63 4.32 -10.13
C ILE A 240 -23.57 5.32 -10.85
N ASN A 241 -24.20 6.23 -10.10
CA ASN A 241 -25.15 7.19 -10.64
C ASN A 241 -24.47 8.43 -11.21
N PHE A 242 -25.11 9.08 -12.17
CA PHE A 242 -24.70 10.41 -12.62
C PHE A 242 -24.99 11.44 -11.52
N GLN A 243 -23.94 11.84 -10.81
CA GLN A 243 -24.00 12.95 -9.86
C GLN A 243 -23.84 14.28 -10.63
N ARG A 244 -24.90 15.07 -10.66
CA ARG A 244 -24.89 16.40 -11.28
C ARG A 244 -24.17 17.39 -10.37
N LEU A 245 -23.21 18.14 -10.93
CA LEU A 245 -22.74 19.37 -10.31
C LEU A 245 -23.89 20.39 -10.28
N THR A 246 -24.41 20.65 -9.08
CA THR A 246 -25.26 21.80 -8.80
C THR A 246 -24.41 23.07 -8.83
N ALA A 247 -24.92 24.14 -9.44
CA ALA A 247 -24.50 25.47 -9.04
C ALA A 247 -24.97 25.71 -7.60
N GLU A 248 -24.37 26.66 -6.88
CA GLU A 248 -24.73 26.96 -5.49
C GLU A 248 -26.12 27.64 -5.42
N ASP A 249 -27.17 26.82 -5.34
CA ASP A 249 -28.53 27.20 -4.95
C ASP A 249 -28.80 26.67 -3.53
N ASP A 250 -29.04 27.55 -2.56
CA ASP A 250 -29.33 27.23 -1.15
C ASP A 250 -30.72 26.57 -0.98
N GLU A 251 -30.83 25.23 -0.84
CA GLU A 251 -32.03 24.65 -0.20
C GLU A 251 -31.82 23.32 0.57
N ILE A 252 -31.79 23.48 1.89
CA ILE A 252 -32.21 22.62 3.03
C ILE A 252 -32.54 21.13 2.78
N SER A 253 -31.91 20.28 3.61
CA SER A 253 -32.15 18.83 3.75
C SER A 253 -33.45 18.44 4.47
N LEU A 254 -34.18 17.46 3.92
CA LEU A 254 -34.98 16.40 4.59
C LEU A 254 -34.94 15.16 3.67
N ASP A 255 -35.04 13.89 4.10
CA ASP A 255 -35.43 13.34 5.40
C ASP A 255 -34.40 12.35 6.00
N GLU A 256 -34.61 11.99 7.27
CA GLU A 256 -33.83 11.06 8.08
C GLU A 256 -34.66 9.77 8.37
N TYR A 257 -34.05 8.74 8.98
CA TYR A 257 -34.68 7.49 9.50
C TYR A 257 -35.31 6.50 8.49
N ILE A 258 -34.80 5.26 8.49
CA ILE A 258 -35.28 4.18 9.37
C ILE A 258 -34.19 3.10 9.51
N ASP A 259 -34.26 2.32 10.58
CA ASP A 259 -33.22 1.40 11.07
C ASP A 259 -33.56 -0.09 10.83
N ASP A 260 -32.54 -0.92 11.04
CA ASP A 260 -32.55 -2.28 11.58
C ASP A 260 -32.81 -3.52 10.68
N SER A 261 -32.03 -4.55 11.02
CA SER A 261 -32.23 -5.99 10.82
C SER A 261 -32.06 -6.63 9.43
N GLN A 262 -31.21 -7.68 9.43
CA GLN A 262 -31.47 -9.05 8.95
C GLN A 262 -31.98 -9.30 7.51
N SER A 263 -31.48 -10.29 6.74
CA SER A 263 -30.39 -11.25 6.96
C SER A 263 -30.17 -12.10 5.68
N GLU A 264 -29.41 -13.21 5.79
CA GLU A 264 -29.41 -14.43 4.94
C GLU A 264 -29.21 -14.30 3.39
N THR A 265 -28.32 -15.11 2.79
CA THR A 265 -26.96 -14.72 2.30
C THR A 265 -26.20 -15.85 1.51
N ASN A 266 -26.27 -16.19 0.17
CA ASN A 266 -25.43 -17.21 -0.59
C ASN A 266 -25.69 -17.58 -2.11
N SER A 267 -24.85 -18.53 -2.63
CA SER A 267 -24.91 -19.66 -3.61
C SER A 267 -25.70 -20.91 -3.14
N SER A 268 -25.71 -22.12 -3.73
CA SER A 268 -24.78 -22.89 -4.61
C SER A 268 -25.55 -23.94 -5.48
N THR A 269 -25.12 -24.82 -6.42
CA THR A 269 -23.90 -25.60 -6.89
C THR A 269 -23.59 -25.51 -8.41
N GLY A 270 -22.59 -26.08 -9.10
CA GLY A 270 -21.48 -27.00 -8.88
C GLY A 270 -20.59 -26.91 -10.17
N SER A 271 -19.27 -27.16 -10.14
CA SER A 271 -18.58 -28.47 -10.02
C SER A 271 -18.56 -29.26 -11.36
N PHE A 272 -17.53 -30.03 -11.79
CA PHE A 272 -16.47 -30.75 -11.05
C PHE A 272 -15.38 -31.34 -12.01
N ILE A 273 -14.23 -31.81 -11.45
CA ILE A 273 -13.43 -33.02 -11.90
C ILE A 273 -12.66 -32.93 -13.26
N GLN A 274 -11.46 -33.51 -13.54
CA GLN A 274 -10.49 -34.41 -12.84
C GLN A 274 -9.04 -34.32 -13.44
N GLU A 275 -8.02 -34.86 -12.74
CA GLU A 275 -6.85 -35.73 -13.16
C GLU A 275 -6.06 -35.52 -14.51
N ASP A 276 -4.78 -35.93 -14.70
CA ASP A 276 -3.88 -36.81 -13.93
C ASP A 276 -2.34 -36.64 -14.24
N ASN A 277 -1.50 -37.23 -13.38
CA ASN A 277 -0.24 -37.97 -13.62
C ASN A 277 1.16 -37.34 -13.97
N SER A 278 2.14 -37.80 -13.17
CA SER A 278 3.52 -38.25 -13.52
C SER A 278 4.78 -37.42 -13.16
N LEU A 279 5.77 -38.14 -12.62
CA LEU A 279 7.16 -37.73 -12.31
C LEU A 279 8.14 -38.34 -13.33
N THR A 280 9.21 -37.63 -13.72
CA THR A 280 10.55 -38.25 -13.89
C THR A 280 11.69 -37.22 -13.92
N ILE A 281 12.90 -37.67 -13.61
CA ILE A 281 14.11 -36.85 -13.42
C ILE A 281 14.89 -36.64 -14.74
N ASN A 282 15.63 -35.54 -14.81
CA ASN A 282 16.40 -35.07 -15.97
C ASN A 282 17.42 -36.11 -16.51
N PRO A 283 17.26 -36.62 -17.75
CA PRO A 283 18.13 -37.65 -18.33
C PRO A 283 19.42 -37.12 -19.00
N LYS A 284 19.82 -35.85 -18.78
CA LYS A 284 20.99 -35.24 -19.45
C LYS A 284 22.23 -34.98 -18.57
N THR A 285 22.13 -35.06 -17.25
CA THR A 285 23.20 -34.62 -16.33
C THR A 285 23.42 -35.64 -15.21
N GLY A 286 23.89 -36.83 -15.59
CA GLY A 286 24.19 -37.91 -14.64
C GLY A 286 25.36 -37.56 -13.71
N GLU A 287 25.04 -37.29 -12.45
CA GLU A 287 25.93 -37.06 -11.30
C GLU A 287 26.86 -35.82 -11.35
N ILE A 288 27.10 -35.21 -10.17
CA ILE A 288 28.38 -35.28 -9.43
C ILE A 288 28.31 -34.32 -8.21
N TYR A 289 28.76 -34.80 -7.04
CA TYR A 289 28.91 -34.01 -5.81
C TYR A 289 30.24 -33.23 -5.79
N PRO A 290 30.45 -32.36 -4.78
CA PRO A 290 31.56 -32.64 -3.88
C PRO A 290 31.17 -32.68 -2.39
N VAL A 291 31.76 -33.62 -1.66
CA VAL A 291 31.63 -33.77 -0.20
C VAL A 291 32.55 -32.78 0.52
N ALA A 292 32.07 -32.20 1.62
CA ALA A 292 32.88 -31.46 2.57
C ALA A 292 32.64 -31.97 4.01
N PHE A 293 33.58 -32.80 4.48
CA PHE A 293 33.84 -33.22 5.87
C PHE A 293 32.69 -33.13 6.88
N GLU A 294 32.14 -34.30 7.23
CA GLU A 294 31.51 -34.53 8.53
C GLU A 294 32.52 -34.22 9.65
N HIS A 295 32.23 -33.20 10.45
CA HIS A 295 32.52 -33.29 11.88
C HIS A 295 31.35 -34.04 12.50
N GLY A 296 31.62 -35.17 13.16
CA GLY A 296 30.62 -35.79 14.01
C GLY A 296 30.37 -34.88 15.21
N GLU A 297 29.16 -34.34 15.31
CA GLU A 297 28.69 -33.72 16.54
C GLU A 297 28.54 -34.83 17.59
N GLU A 298 29.06 -34.60 18.79
CA GLU A 298 28.70 -35.41 19.95
C GLU A 298 27.23 -35.09 20.29
N ASP A 299 26.42 -36.07 20.72
CA ASP A 299 25.01 -35.79 21.03
C ASP A 299 24.90 -34.81 22.21
N ASP A 300 24.71 -33.52 21.91
CA ASP A 300 24.46 -32.43 22.86
C ASP A 300 23.09 -32.62 23.54
N ASN A 301 23.03 -33.58 24.45
CA ASN A 301 21.86 -33.99 25.23
C ASN A 301 21.51 -32.97 26.33
N GLU A 302 21.27 -31.72 25.97
CA GLU A 302 20.54 -30.78 26.81
C GLU A 302 19.02 -30.93 26.62
N VAL A 303 18.25 -30.81 27.71
CA VAL A 303 16.79 -30.88 27.67
C VAL A 303 16.24 -29.51 27.23
N SER A 304 16.44 -29.19 25.96
CA SER A 304 15.91 -27.98 25.32
C SER A 304 14.42 -28.12 25.01
N ALA A 305 13.74 -26.99 24.91
CA ALA A 305 12.34 -26.86 24.52
C ALA A 305 12.14 -25.91 23.32
N GLU A 306 13.24 -25.42 22.76
CA GLU A 306 13.25 -24.61 21.53
C GLU A 306 12.93 -25.50 20.33
N GLY A 307 12.19 -24.97 19.35
CA GLY A 307 11.68 -25.73 18.22
C GLY A 307 10.42 -25.10 17.61
N GLY A 308 10.25 -25.28 16.31
CA GLY A 308 9.15 -24.72 15.54
C GLY A 308 9.42 -24.86 14.04
N LYS A 309 8.61 -24.19 13.21
CA LYS A 309 8.86 -24.17 11.75
C LYS A 309 10.23 -23.61 11.41
N SER A 310 10.90 -24.24 10.44
CA SER A 310 12.05 -23.64 9.77
C SER A 310 11.66 -22.30 9.16
N VAL A 311 12.57 -21.32 9.20
CA VAL A 311 12.42 -20.04 8.51
C VAL A 311 12.35 -20.25 6.99
N GLU A 312 12.82 -21.40 6.49
CA GLU A 312 12.73 -21.77 5.09
C GLU A 312 11.34 -22.24 4.65
N ASP A 313 10.47 -22.63 5.59
CA ASP A 313 9.10 -23.13 5.36
C ASP A 313 8.03 -22.02 5.35
N LEU A 314 8.44 -20.75 5.38
CA LEU A 314 7.56 -19.59 5.51
C LEU A 314 7.30 -18.90 4.16
N GLU A 315 6.03 -18.56 3.89
CA GLU A 315 5.57 -17.92 2.65
C GLU A 315 5.88 -16.40 2.61
N TYR A 316 7.14 -16.08 2.34
CA TYR A 316 7.59 -14.72 1.99
C TYR A 316 8.84 -14.73 1.10
N SER A 317 9.04 -13.66 0.31
CA SER A 317 10.26 -13.53 -0.50
C SER A 317 11.52 -13.30 0.35
N LYS A 318 12.35 -14.35 0.47
CA LYS A 318 13.64 -14.40 1.19
C LYS A 318 14.73 -13.49 0.59
N VAL A 319 14.51 -12.96 -0.62
CA VAL A 319 15.42 -12.04 -1.34
C VAL A 319 15.51 -10.68 -0.62
N GLY A 320 14.36 -10.10 -0.26
CA GLY A 320 14.28 -8.86 0.52
C GLY A 320 14.62 -9.04 2.00
N VAL A 321 14.45 -10.26 2.51
CA VAL A 321 14.54 -10.63 3.92
C VAL A 321 15.51 -11.80 4.07
N PRO A 322 16.84 -11.57 3.94
CA PRO A 322 17.81 -12.65 4.03
C PRO A 322 17.84 -13.25 5.45
N VAL A 323 17.72 -14.58 5.54
CA VAL A 323 17.71 -15.32 6.80
C VAL A 323 19.03 -15.13 7.55
N ALA A 324 20.15 -15.35 6.85
CA ALA A 324 21.51 -15.10 7.31
C ALA A 324 22.31 -14.37 6.21
N PRO A 325 22.31 -13.03 6.17
CA PRO A 325 23.10 -12.27 5.21
C PRO A 325 24.61 -12.39 5.50
N LEU A 326 25.43 -12.42 4.45
CA LEU A 326 26.89 -12.39 4.58
C LEU A 326 27.35 -11.03 5.18
N VAL A 327 28.43 -11.09 5.96
CA VAL A 327 29.02 -9.92 6.64
C VAL A 327 29.42 -8.84 5.62
N GLU A 328 29.05 -7.58 5.89
CA GLU A 328 29.20 -6.41 5.01
C GLU A 328 28.51 -6.46 3.62
N THR A 329 27.67 -7.46 3.34
CA THR A 329 26.87 -7.47 2.10
C THR A 329 25.57 -6.66 2.20
N GLN A 330 24.97 -6.33 1.05
CA GLN A 330 23.65 -5.70 0.95
C GLN A 330 22.59 -6.76 0.68
N ALA A 331 21.38 -6.58 1.22
CA ALA A 331 20.24 -7.41 0.87
C ALA A 331 19.75 -7.07 -0.55
N GLU A 332 19.52 -8.10 -1.37
CA GLU A 332 19.15 -7.99 -2.79
C GLU A 332 17.84 -7.20 -3.03
N LYS A 333 17.64 -6.73 -4.27
CA LYS A 333 16.47 -5.92 -4.61
C LYS A 333 15.21 -6.79 -4.66
N VAL A 334 14.12 -6.32 -4.05
CA VAL A 334 12.80 -6.89 -4.27
C VAL A 334 12.17 -6.20 -5.47
N ASP A 335 11.49 -6.99 -6.30
CA ASP A 335 10.68 -6.49 -7.41
C ASP A 335 9.59 -5.52 -6.91
N LEU A 336 9.21 -4.59 -7.79
CA LEU A 336 8.05 -3.71 -7.55
C LEU A 336 6.76 -4.53 -7.66
N PRO A 337 5.69 -4.14 -6.96
CA PRO A 337 4.46 -4.93 -6.91
C PRO A 337 3.77 -5.02 -8.29
N LEU A 338 3.87 -3.98 -9.11
CA LEU A 338 3.17 -3.84 -10.39
C LEU A 338 4.08 -3.17 -11.44
N PRO A 339 4.10 -3.61 -12.72
CA PRO A 339 4.88 -2.96 -13.76
C PRO A 339 4.30 -1.57 -14.14
N GLY A 340 5.13 -0.71 -14.73
CA GLY A 340 4.78 0.69 -15.05
C GLY A 340 4.93 1.69 -13.90
N MET A 341 5.38 1.22 -12.74
CA MET A 341 5.82 2.06 -11.62
C MET A 341 7.23 2.64 -11.83
N ALA A 342 7.51 3.74 -11.15
CA ALA A 342 8.84 4.33 -11.02
C ALA A 342 9.84 3.39 -10.29
N VAL A 343 10.95 3.07 -10.95
CA VAL A 343 12.02 2.20 -10.43
C VAL A 343 13.18 3.07 -9.93
N GLU A 344 13.54 2.99 -8.64
CA GLU A 344 14.76 3.62 -8.11
C GLU A 344 15.83 2.60 -7.64
N LYS A 345 16.94 3.09 -7.07
CA LYS A 345 17.96 2.27 -6.40
C LYS A 345 17.49 1.88 -5.00
N LYS A 346 17.99 0.76 -4.47
CA LYS A 346 17.57 0.26 -3.14
C LYS A 346 18.29 1.00 -2.01
N ASP A 347 17.70 2.11 -1.56
CA ASP A 347 18.13 2.87 -0.37
C ASP A 347 18.18 2.02 0.92
N THR A 348 17.43 0.92 0.98
CA THR A 348 17.37 0.00 2.13
C THR A 348 18.44 -1.11 2.13
N GLY A 349 19.36 -1.17 1.16
CA GLY A 349 20.27 -2.31 0.94
C GLY A 349 21.00 -2.84 2.19
N HIS A 350 21.67 -1.99 2.94
CA HIS A 350 22.32 -2.37 4.22
C HIS A 350 21.34 -2.36 5.42
N VAL A 351 20.31 -1.50 5.42
CA VAL A 351 19.35 -1.41 6.53
C VAL A 351 18.51 -2.70 6.64
N ALA A 352 18.22 -3.34 5.50
CA ALA A 352 17.46 -4.57 5.39
C ALA A 352 18.22 -5.84 5.79
N THR A 353 19.54 -5.81 6.02
CA THR A 353 20.25 -6.97 6.59
C THR A 353 20.10 -7.04 8.12
N LYS A 354 19.81 -5.91 8.79
CA LYS A 354 19.73 -5.80 10.25
C LYS A 354 18.31 -5.96 10.79
N TRP A 355 18.20 -6.64 11.95
CA TRP A 355 17.01 -6.63 12.79
C TRP A 355 17.14 -5.53 13.86
N TYR A 356 16.17 -4.63 13.94
CA TYR A 356 16.12 -3.54 14.92
C TYR A 356 15.14 -3.89 16.04
N ALA A 357 15.59 -3.82 17.31
CA ALA A 357 14.70 -4.02 18.45
C ALA A 357 13.70 -2.87 18.58
N PHE A 358 12.40 -3.20 18.59
CA PHE A 358 11.32 -2.21 18.57
C PHE A 358 10.59 -2.10 19.92
N ALA A 359 10.13 -3.23 20.46
CA ALA A 359 9.36 -3.32 21.69
C ALA A 359 9.58 -4.68 22.39
N THR A 360 9.08 -4.81 23.61
CA THR A 360 8.90 -6.10 24.30
C THR A 360 7.40 -6.25 24.58
N ILE A 361 6.83 -7.43 24.33
CA ILE A 361 5.45 -7.79 24.65
C ILE A 361 5.44 -8.86 25.75
N GLU A 362 4.47 -8.80 26.64
CA GLU A 362 4.25 -9.80 27.68
C GLU A 362 3.11 -10.74 27.25
N ILE A 363 3.39 -12.04 27.23
CA ILE A 363 2.41 -13.10 27.01
C ILE A 363 2.00 -13.71 28.35
N SER A 364 0.69 -13.74 28.57
CA SER A 364 0.02 -14.50 29.63
C SER A 364 -1.32 -15.03 29.12
N ASP A 365 -1.92 -15.99 29.81
CA ASP A 365 -3.21 -16.59 29.41
C ASP A 365 -4.37 -15.57 29.32
N THR A 366 -4.25 -14.42 30.00
CA THR A 366 -5.26 -13.34 29.96
C THR A 366 -5.41 -12.69 28.59
N VAL A 367 -4.41 -12.82 27.70
CA VAL A 367 -4.35 -12.14 26.39
C VAL A 367 -5.17 -12.92 25.33
N THR A 368 -6.47 -13.03 25.56
CA THR A 368 -7.43 -13.74 24.70
C THR A 368 -8.01 -12.87 23.59
N SER A 369 -8.14 -11.56 23.82
CA SER A 369 -8.55 -10.56 22.82
C SER A 369 -7.36 -10.05 22.00
N TRP A 370 -7.60 -9.69 20.74
CA TRP A 370 -6.60 -9.10 19.85
C TRP A 370 -6.00 -7.81 20.42
N GLN A 371 -4.69 -7.82 20.67
CA GLN A 371 -3.91 -6.64 21.07
C GLN A 371 -3.23 -6.02 19.85
N ARG A 372 -3.32 -4.70 19.69
CA ARG A 372 -2.74 -3.96 18.55
C ARG A 372 -1.31 -3.48 18.89
N VAL A 373 -0.36 -3.74 18.00
CA VAL A 373 0.98 -3.14 18.03
C VAL A 373 1.17 -2.27 16.79
N VAL A 374 1.51 -1.00 17.01
CA VAL A 374 1.67 0.01 15.95
C VAL A 374 3.14 0.31 15.73
N ILE A 375 3.60 0.24 14.48
CA ILE A 375 4.99 0.56 14.08
C ILE A 375 4.94 1.70 13.05
N ASN A 376 5.31 2.90 13.48
CA ASN A 376 5.48 4.05 12.60
C ASN A 376 6.98 4.26 12.29
N PRO A 377 7.47 3.94 11.08
CA PRO A 377 8.90 4.06 10.75
C PRO A 377 9.39 5.51 10.62
N TYR A 378 8.48 6.47 10.43
CA TYR A 378 8.81 7.89 10.25
C TYR A 378 8.93 8.63 11.60
N THR A 379 7.99 8.41 12.54
CA THR A 379 7.92 9.16 13.80
C THR A 379 8.57 8.46 14.99
N ASN A 380 8.56 7.12 15.08
CA ASN A 380 8.85 6.43 16.33
C ASN A 380 10.31 6.61 16.80
N ALA A 381 10.49 7.11 18.03
CA ALA A 381 11.80 7.42 18.61
C ALA A 381 12.77 6.21 18.68
N ASN A 382 12.26 5.01 18.93
CA ASN A 382 13.08 3.78 19.00
C ASN A 382 13.74 3.47 17.64
N LEU A 383 13.15 3.93 16.53
CA LEU A 383 13.62 3.77 15.15
C LEU A 383 14.39 5.01 14.63
N GLN A 384 14.55 6.06 15.45
CA GLN A 384 15.29 7.29 15.16
C GLN A 384 16.63 7.38 15.93
N GLN A 385 17.31 6.26 16.19
CA GLN A 385 18.60 6.23 16.90
C GLN A 385 19.74 6.90 16.12
N LEU A 386 20.84 7.29 16.79
CA LEU A 386 22.01 7.88 16.13
C LEU A 386 22.73 6.83 15.24
N GLY A 387 23.41 7.29 14.19
CA GLY A 387 23.96 6.41 13.15
C GLY A 387 22.87 5.84 12.22
N GLU A 388 23.18 4.73 11.54
CA GLU A 388 22.31 4.14 10.53
C GLU A 388 21.09 3.42 11.17
N SER A 389 19.95 4.09 11.07
CA SER A 389 18.69 3.76 11.74
C SER A 389 17.55 3.65 10.72
N LEU A 390 16.59 2.77 11.00
CA LEU A 390 15.54 2.38 10.05
C LEU A 390 14.81 3.58 9.43
N SER A 391 14.49 4.59 10.24
CA SER A 391 13.79 5.81 9.81
C SER A 391 14.51 6.68 8.76
N LEU A 392 15.80 6.44 8.46
CA LEU A 392 16.56 7.29 7.55
C LEU A 392 16.06 7.24 6.10
N ALA A 393 15.67 6.07 5.57
CA ALA A 393 15.12 5.95 4.21
C ALA A 393 13.81 6.75 4.07
N TRP A 394 12.92 6.64 5.07
CA TRP A 394 11.69 7.43 5.19
C TRP A 394 11.92 8.94 5.38
N LYS A 395 13.13 9.38 5.75
CA LYS A 395 13.51 10.80 5.87
C LYS A 395 14.39 11.27 4.72
N ARG A 396 14.70 10.41 3.75
CA ARG A 396 15.45 10.71 2.52
C ARG A 396 14.59 10.68 1.27
N ASN A 397 13.33 10.25 1.33
CA ASN A 397 12.45 10.11 0.17
C ASN A 397 11.06 10.70 0.42
N VAL A 398 10.30 11.02 -0.63
CA VAL A 398 8.92 11.51 -0.53
C VAL A 398 7.93 10.35 -0.40
N TRP A 399 8.10 9.34 -1.25
CA TRP A 399 7.17 8.22 -1.38
C TRP A 399 7.81 6.91 -0.95
N THR A 400 6.98 5.94 -0.57
CA THR A 400 7.38 4.58 -0.25
C THR A 400 6.33 3.57 -0.70
N THR A 401 6.80 2.38 -1.07
CA THR A 401 5.94 1.25 -1.46
C THR A 401 6.46 -0.05 -0.85
N GLY A 402 5.65 -1.10 -0.99
CA GLY A 402 5.95 -2.46 -0.54
C GLY A 402 6.35 -3.39 -1.68
N ALA A 403 6.03 -4.67 -1.48
CA ALA A 403 5.93 -5.69 -2.52
C ALA A 403 4.57 -6.42 -2.40
N MET A 404 4.16 -7.12 -3.46
CA MET A 404 2.86 -7.80 -3.56
C MET A 404 3.05 -9.30 -3.85
N ASP A 405 3.75 -10.00 -2.94
CA ASP A 405 4.16 -11.39 -3.13
C ASP A 405 3.06 -12.42 -2.82
N ILE A 406 1.98 -12.02 -2.14
CA ILE A 406 0.81 -12.87 -1.83
C ILE A 406 -0.54 -12.22 -2.21
N GLY A 407 -0.54 -11.36 -3.23
CA GLY A 407 -1.74 -10.70 -3.77
C GLY A 407 -2.04 -9.31 -3.20
N TYR A 408 -1.50 -8.97 -2.02
CA TYR A 408 -1.65 -7.64 -1.40
C TYR A 408 -0.32 -7.05 -0.92
N MET A 409 -0.32 -5.73 -0.69
CA MET A 409 0.87 -4.92 -0.39
C MET A 409 1.43 -5.13 1.02
N ARG A 410 2.71 -5.54 1.12
CA ARG A 410 3.44 -5.73 2.39
C ARG A 410 4.74 -4.90 2.39
N SER A 411 5.13 -4.25 3.50
CA SER A 411 6.25 -3.28 3.51
C SER A 411 7.34 -3.52 4.58
N LEU A 412 6.99 -3.43 5.86
CA LEU A 412 7.87 -3.79 6.97
C LEU A 412 7.72 -5.27 7.32
N VAL A 413 8.77 -5.85 7.90
CA VAL A 413 8.76 -7.23 8.39
C VAL A 413 9.07 -7.22 9.87
N VAL A 414 8.25 -7.93 10.63
CA VAL A 414 8.43 -8.19 12.06
C VAL A 414 8.97 -9.60 12.25
N GLN A 415 10.00 -9.78 13.07
CA GLN A 415 10.41 -11.08 13.57
C GLN A 415 9.99 -11.20 15.04
N ILE A 416 9.31 -12.29 15.34
CA ILE A 416 8.97 -12.71 16.70
C ILE A 416 9.69 -14.04 16.95
N ASN A 417 10.51 -14.08 17.99
CA ASN A 417 11.18 -15.28 18.47
C ASN A 417 10.78 -15.49 19.93
N ILE A 418 10.26 -16.68 20.27
CA ILE A 418 9.68 -16.98 21.58
C ILE A 418 10.55 -18.00 22.32
N PRO A 419 11.66 -17.60 22.98
CA PRO A 419 12.42 -18.53 23.80
C PRO A 419 11.58 -19.00 25.00
N ARG A 420 11.69 -20.28 25.39
CA ARG A 420 10.89 -20.85 26.49
C ARG A 420 11.61 -21.92 27.33
N PRO A 421 11.26 -22.05 28.62
CA PRO A 421 11.55 -23.27 29.38
C PRO A 421 10.53 -24.38 29.06
N PRO A 422 10.85 -25.67 29.31
CA PRO A 422 9.93 -26.81 29.13
C PRO A 422 8.59 -26.71 29.89
N GLN A 423 8.56 -25.94 30.98
CA GLN A 423 7.42 -25.70 31.86
C GLN A 423 6.20 -25.00 31.22
N ILE A 424 6.34 -24.45 30.01
CA ILE A 424 5.30 -23.68 29.33
C ILE A 424 5.21 -24.10 27.86
N SER A 425 3.99 -24.16 27.33
CA SER A 425 3.73 -24.53 25.95
C SER A 425 2.49 -23.78 25.45
N GLY A 426 2.44 -23.46 24.17
CA GLY A 426 1.37 -22.63 23.62
C GLY A 426 1.65 -22.13 22.20
N VAL A 427 0.67 -21.41 21.67
CA VAL A 427 0.67 -20.83 20.33
C VAL A 427 0.20 -19.38 20.42
N LEU A 428 1.05 -18.47 20.00
CA LEU A 428 0.66 -17.09 19.69
C LEU A 428 0.09 -17.05 18.28
N GLU A 429 -1.05 -16.38 18.11
CA GLU A 429 -1.67 -16.10 16.82
C GLU A 429 -1.46 -14.63 16.49
N VAL A 430 -0.86 -14.36 15.34
CA VAL A 430 -0.53 -13.00 14.88
C VAL A 430 -1.15 -12.74 13.51
N LYS A 431 -1.78 -11.58 13.35
CA LYS A 431 -2.44 -11.12 12.14
C LYS A 431 -1.74 -9.88 11.60
N ASP A 432 -1.47 -9.86 10.30
CA ASP A 432 -0.61 -8.88 9.63
C ASP A 432 -1.26 -7.49 9.39
N SER A 433 -2.56 -7.34 9.67
CA SER A 433 -3.28 -6.06 9.60
C SER A 433 -4.50 -5.99 10.53
N ALA A 434 -5.23 -4.87 10.49
CA ALA A 434 -6.50 -4.70 11.20
C ALA A 434 -7.65 -5.53 10.61
N ASN A 435 -7.68 -5.71 9.28
CA ASN A 435 -8.73 -6.42 8.55
C ASN A 435 -8.59 -7.95 8.70
N SER A 436 -9.47 -8.74 8.11
CA SER A 436 -9.44 -10.22 8.10
C SER A 436 -8.39 -10.78 7.13
N SER A 437 -7.17 -10.23 7.17
CA SER A 437 -6.01 -10.64 6.39
C SER A 437 -5.32 -11.88 7.00
N SER A 438 -4.10 -12.21 6.53
CA SER A 438 -3.45 -13.49 6.85
C SER A 438 -3.04 -13.66 8.31
N ILE A 439 -2.97 -14.92 8.73
CA ILE A 439 -2.69 -15.36 10.09
C ILE A 439 -1.37 -16.15 10.13
N HIS A 440 -0.55 -15.89 11.14
CA HIS A 440 0.69 -16.59 11.44
C HIS A 440 0.56 -17.22 12.84
N LEU A 441 0.70 -18.55 12.93
CA LEU A 441 0.82 -19.26 14.19
C LEU A 441 2.30 -19.32 14.59
N ILE A 442 2.59 -19.06 15.87
CA ILE A 442 3.93 -19.09 16.44
C ILE A 442 3.88 -19.97 17.68
N GLU A 443 4.35 -21.21 17.55
CA GLU A 443 4.57 -22.12 18.67
C GLU A 443 5.62 -21.51 19.63
N PHE A 444 5.45 -21.68 20.95
CA PHE A 444 6.46 -21.24 21.92
C PHE A 444 7.70 -22.14 21.79
N GLY A 445 8.89 -21.55 21.74
CA GLY A 445 10.12 -22.17 21.24
C GLY A 445 10.41 -21.87 19.76
N GLY A 446 9.43 -21.27 19.07
CA GLY A 446 9.49 -20.99 17.63
C GLY A 446 9.87 -19.55 17.28
N LYS A 447 10.35 -19.40 16.03
CA LYS A 447 10.66 -18.13 15.38
C LYS A 447 9.84 -17.99 14.09
N VAL A 448 9.13 -16.87 13.92
CA VAL A 448 8.42 -16.54 12.67
C VAL A 448 8.74 -15.12 12.23
N GLU A 449 8.83 -14.92 10.91
CA GLU A 449 9.00 -13.62 10.25
C GLU A 449 7.70 -13.27 9.50
N ILE A 450 7.19 -12.06 9.72
CA ILE A 450 5.81 -11.63 9.41
C ILE A 450 5.86 -10.31 8.64
N PRO A 451 5.65 -10.33 7.31
CA PRO A 451 5.51 -9.12 6.51
C PRO A 451 4.16 -8.44 6.79
N LEU A 452 4.14 -7.12 6.96
CA LEU A 452 2.98 -6.36 7.43
C LEU A 452 2.37 -5.44 6.38
N ILE A 453 1.05 -5.29 6.43
CA ILE A 453 0.29 -4.36 5.59
C ILE A 453 0.32 -2.95 6.22
N PRO A 454 0.66 -1.89 5.46
CA PRO A 454 0.38 -0.51 5.84
C PRO A 454 -1.09 -0.27 6.18
N GLN A 455 -1.37 0.54 7.19
CA GLN A 455 -2.75 0.79 7.64
C GLN A 455 -3.62 1.39 6.53
N ASN A 456 -3.03 2.16 5.62
CA ASN A 456 -3.74 2.74 4.48
C ASN A 456 -4.09 1.72 3.36
N TRP A 457 -3.53 0.51 3.42
CA TRP A 457 -3.74 -0.56 2.44
C TRP A 457 -4.46 -1.80 2.99
N ASN A 458 -4.94 -1.73 4.24
CA ASN A 458 -5.68 -2.85 4.86
C ASN A 458 -7.14 -3.00 4.36
N GLY A 459 -7.60 -2.16 3.42
CA GLY A 459 -8.98 -2.17 2.89
C GLY A 459 -10.04 -1.55 3.81
N LEU A 460 -9.65 -1.04 4.99
CA LEU A 460 -10.53 -0.31 5.93
C LEU A 460 -10.25 1.20 5.93
N ALA A 461 -9.05 1.62 5.54
CA ALA A 461 -8.69 3.02 5.45
C ALA A 461 -9.41 3.69 4.28
N THR A 462 -10.30 4.62 4.59
CA THR A 462 -11.15 5.28 3.60
C THR A 462 -10.60 6.61 3.10
N SER A 463 -9.53 7.20 3.64
CA SER A 463 -9.45 8.67 3.68
C SER A 463 -8.96 9.46 2.45
N LEU A 464 -8.34 8.86 1.43
CA LEU A 464 -7.79 9.60 0.27
C LEU A 464 -7.69 8.76 -1.02
N PRO A 465 -8.14 9.28 -2.20
CA PRO A 465 -8.07 8.63 -3.51
C PRO A 465 -6.80 7.83 -3.80
N ARG A 466 -5.62 8.39 -3.49
CA ARG A 466 -4.34 7.72 -3.76
C ARG A 466 -4.15 6.36 -3.08
N TYR A 467 -4.80 6.07 -1.95
CA TYR A 467 -4.52 4.86 -1.16
C TYR A 467 -4.91 3.56 -1.87
N TRP A 468 -6.00 3.57 -2.63
CA TRP A 468 -6.45 2.42 -3.42
C TRP A 468 -6.13 2.59 -4.91
N LEU A 469 -5.96 3.83 -5.41
CA LEU A 469 -5.61 4.10 -6.82
C LEU A 469 -4.15 3.83 -7.14
N ASN A 470 -3.23 4.12 -6.22
CA ASN A 470 -1.81 4.18 -6.54
C ASN A 470 -0.95 3.45 -5.47
N PRO A 471 0.05 2.65 -5.88
CA PRO A 471 0.89 1.86 -4.99
C PRO A 471 1.96 2.69 -4.25
N TRP A 472 1.87 4.01 -4.20
CA TRP A 472 2.78 4.87 -3.44
C TRP A 472 2.09 5.56 -2.25
N LEU A 473 2.54 5.25 -1.03
CA LEU A 473 2.21 6.03 0.17
C LEU A 473 3.24 7.13 0.41
N ARG A 474 2.83 8.22 1.06
CA ARG A 474 3.80 9.17 1.62
C ARG A 474 4.60 8.52 2.74
N THR A 475 5.87 8.88 2.85
CA THR A 475 6.78 8.26 3.85
C THR A 475 6.29 8.46 5.29
N ASP A 476 5.65 9.57 5.60
CA ASP A 476 5.03 9.83 6.91
C ASP A 476 3.63 9.20 7.11
N GLU A 477 3.05 8.60 6.06
CA GLU A 477 1.76 7.88 6.07
C GLU A 477 1.95 6.35 6.10
N SER A 478 3.20 5.87 6.11
CA SER A 478 3.58 4.45 5.99
C SER A 478 3.51 3.63 7.29
N GLU A 479 2.59 3.97 8.18
CA GLU A 479 2.42 3.26 9.45
C GLU A 479 1.85 1.84 9.23
N VAL A 480 2.46 0.82 9.83
CA VAL A 480 1.94 -0.56 9.85
C VAL A 480 1.40 -0.89 11.24
N ALA A 481 0.49 -1.86 11.34
CA ALA A 481 0.09 -2.41 12.64
C ALA A 481 -0.26 -3.90 12.54
N PHE A 482 0.31 -4.70 13.43
CA PHE A 482 -0.04 -6.10 13.60
C PHE A 482 -0.91 -6.30 14.85
N TYR A 483 -1.65 -7.41 14.87
CA TYR A 483 -2.52 -7.76 15.98
C TYR A 483 -2.13 -9.14 16.50
N TYR A 484 -2.07 -9.33 17.82
CA TYR A 484 -1.71 -10.63 18.42
C TYR A 484 -2.69 -11.06 19.51
N ARG A 485 -2.85 -12.37 19.68
CA ARG A 485 -3.56 -13.00 20.81
C ARG A 485 -2.99 -14.39 21.10
N VAL A 486 -3.27 -14.93 22.29
CA VAL A 486 -2.82 -16.26 22.69
C VAL A 486 -3.88 -17.30 22.33
N ALA A 487 -3.67 -18.04 21.23
CA ALA A 487 -4.62 -19.03 20.72
C ALA A 487 -4.58 -20.35 21.50
N ALA A 488 -3.42 -20.76 22.00
CA ALA A 488 -3.25 -21.95 22.84
C ALA A 488 -2.24 -21.67 23.95
N PHE A 489 -2.46 -22.19 25.16
CA PHE A 489 -1.61 -21.92 26.33
C PHE A 489 -1.82 -22.96 27.43
N ASN A 490 -0.74 -23.59 27.90
CA ASN A 490 -0.70 -24.43 29.09
C ASN A 490 0.66 -24.23 29.79
N ARG A 491 0.67 -24.28 31.12
CA ARG A 491 1.89 -24.04 31.93
C ARG A 491 1.85 -24.80 33.25
N THR A 492 3.01 -25.01 33.85
CA THR A 492 3.12 -25.41 35.26
C THR A 492 2.90 -24.23 36.21
N SER A 493 2.93 -24.49 37.52
CA SER A 493 2.93 -23.47 38.58
C SER A 493 4.20 -22.62 38.65
N GLU A 494 5.31 -23.06 38.05
CA GLU A 494 6.65 -22.47 38.24
C GLU A 494 6.89 -21.17 37.44
N ILE A 495 6.23 -21.04 36.28
CA ILE A 495 6.28 -19.86 35.42
C ILE A 495 4.86 -19.34 35.19
N ALA A 496 4.71 -18.03 35.00
CA ALA A 496 3.42 -17.38 34.74
C ALA A 496 3.35 -16.74 33.34
N ASN A 497 4.33 -15.88 33.02
CA ASN A 497 4.33 -15.02 31.84
C ASN A 497 5.65 -15.17 31.05
N LEU A 498 5.63 -14.84 29.75
CA LEU A 498 6.81 -14.78 28.88
C LEU A 498 7.00 -13.36 28.33
N ASN A 499 8.25 -12.86 28.33
CA ASN A 499 8.60 -11.55 27.79
C ASN A 499 9.36 -11.68 26.47
N ILE A 500 8.74 -11.26 25.37
CA ILE A 500 9.17 -11.52 24.00
C ILE A 500 9.56 -10.22 23.31
N ARG A 501 10.71 -10.22 22.63
CA ARG A 501 11.21 -9.04 21.90
C ARG A 501 10.67 -9.04 20.47
N VAL A 502 10.03 -7.94 20.10
CA VAL A 502 9.57 -7.66 18.74
C VAL A 502 10.70 -6.96 17.99
N LEU A 503 11.19 -7.59 16.92
CA LEU A 503 12.23 -7.03 16.05
C LEU A 503 11.65 -6.62 14.69
N VAL A 504 12.19 -5.56 14.08
CA VAL A 504 11.69 -4.96 12.84
C VAL A 504 12.80 -4.83 11.80
N ARG A 505 12.47 -5.07 10.53
CA ARG A 505 13.37 -4.95 9.36
C ARG A 505 12.62 -4.33 8.17
N PRO A 506 13.23 -3.42 7.38
CA PRO A 506 12.59 -2.81 6.20
C PRO A 506 12.71 -3.72 4.96
N GLY A 507 12.15 -4.93 5.02
CA GLY A 507 12.39 -5.98 4.03
C GLY A 507 11.83 -5.70 2.62
N TYR A 508 10.60 -5.18 2.56
CA TYR A 508 9.87 -4.90 1.30
C TYR A 508 9.77 -3.40 1.00
N ALA A 509 10.36 -2.55 1.85
CA ALA A 509 10.27 -1.10 1.73
C ALA A 509 11.13 -0.59 0.55
N ASN A 510 10.43 -0.22 -0.53
CA ASN A 510 10.93 0.51 -1.68
C ASN A 510 10.56 2.00 -1.56
N PHE A 511 11.23 2.87 -2.31
CA PHE A 511 11.13 4.34 -2.21
C PHE A 511 11.20 5.01 -3.59
N GLU A 512 10.74 6.26 -3.65
CA GLU A 512 10.79 7.12 -4.84
C GLU A 512 10.87 8.61 -4.45
N VAL A 513 11.41 9.41 -5.38
CA VAL A 513 11.69 10.85 -5.29
C VAL A 513 12.64 11.18 -4.13
N PRO A 514 13.96 11.11 -4.36
CA PRO A 514 14.96 11.34 -3.34
C PRO A 514 15.09 12.82 -2.98
N LEU A 515 15.32 13.04 -1.69
CA LEU A 515 15.47 14.30 -0.98
C LEU A 515 16.83 14.36 -0.27
N LYS A 516 17.29 15.57 0.05
CA LYS A 516 18.31 15.72 1.10
C LYS A 516 17.71 15.33 2.47
N PRO A 517 18.45 14.59 3.33
CA PRO A 517 17.90 14.03 4.56
C PRO A 517 17.18 15.06 5.44
N ARG A 518 15.89 14.81 5.74
CA ARG A 518 15.09 15.65 6.65
C ARG A 518 15.70 15.61 8.07
N PRO A 519 15.68 16.73 8.83
CA PRO A 519 16.09 16.73 10.24
C PRO A 519 15.21 15.82 11.11
N ARG A 520 15.68 15.53 12.33
CA ARG A 520 14.88 14.83 13.34
C ARG A 520 14.05 15.86 14.10
N ALA A 521 12.74 15.88 13.85
CA ALA A 521 11.78 16.75 14.52
C ALA A 521 11.48 16.26 15.95
N ALA A 522 11.34 17.19 16.89
CA ALA A 522 11.14 16.91 18.32
C ALA A 522 10.57 18.13 19.09
N GLY A 523 9.86 19.04 18.40
CA GLY A 523 9.36 20.29 18.96
C GLY A 523 7.83 20.40 18.96
N SER A 524 7.36 21.51 19.52
CA SER A 524 5.94 21.73 19.86
C SER A 524 4.98 21.75 18.66
N LEU A 525 5.47 22.01 17.44
CA LEU A 525 4.65 21.94 16.21
C LEU A 525 4.48 20.50 15.72
N THR A 526 5.44 19.62 15.99
CA THR A 526 5.35 18.20 15.64
C THR A 526 4.22 17.51 16.41
N GLU A 527 4.01 17.87 17.68
CA GLU A 527 2.86 17.42 18.48
C GLU A 527 1.51 17.89 17.89
N LEU A 528 1.43 19.15 17.43
CA LEU A 528 0.23 19.68 16.77
C LEU A 528 -0.04 18.96 15.44
N ALA A 529 1.01 18.73 14.64
CA ALA A 529 0.92 17.93 13.42
C ALA A 529 0.41 16.50 13.71
N GLN A 530 0.88 15.86 14.80
CA GLN A 530 0.43 14.52 15.19
C GLN A 530 -1.06 14.48 15.57
N LEU A 531 -1.57 15.47 16.30
CA LEU A 531 -3.00 15.59 16.58
C LEU A 531 -3.83 15.79 15.29
N MET A 532 -3.38 16.68 14.40
CA MET A 532 -4.07 16.94 13.14
C MET A 532 -4.12 15.72 12.22
N ARG A 533 -3.08 14.87 12.19
CA ARG A 533 -3.07 13.60 11.45
C ARG A 533 -4.19 12.66 11.89
N GLN A 534 -4.44 12.54 13.21
CA GLN A 534 -5.46 11.65 13.75
C GLN A 534 -6.88 12.04 13.31
N ALA A 535 -7.14 13.33 13.10
CA ALA A 535 -8.45 13.86 12.69
C ALA A 535 -8.75 13.77 11.17
N VAL A 536 -7.87 13.18 10.35
CA VAL A 536 -7.99 13.15 8.87
C VAL A 536 -8.41 11.78 8.31
N VAL A 537 -8.26 10.69 9.07
CA VAL A 537 -8.31 9.28 8.58
C VAL A 537 -9.73 8.76 8.20
N ALA A 538 -10.72 9.62 7.96
CA ALA A 538 -12.14 9.25 8.02
C ALA A 538 -12.97 9.15 6.70
N TYR A 539 -12.52 9.60 5.52
CA TYR A 539 -13.42 9.86 4.36
C TYR A 539 -12.99 9.37 2.93
N GLU A 540 -13.71 8.34 2.42
CA GLU A 540 -14.14 7.96 1.02
C GLU A 540 -13.23 7.50 -0.20
N HIS A 541 -13.70 6.47 -0.97
CA HIS A 541 -13.08 5.60 -2.05
C HIS A 541 -13.23 6.04 -3.56
N GLY A 542 -12.72 5.41 -4.67
CA GLY A 542 -12.14 4.06 -5.05
C GLY A 542 -11.22 4.04 -6.34
N SER A 543 -10.85 2.87 -6.96
CA SER A 543 -9.71 2.70 -7.95
C SER A 543 -9.85 1.75 -9.18
N LEU A 544 -8.86 1.72 -10.13
CA LEU A 544 -7.88 0.62 -10.46
C LEU A 544 -6.96 0.91 -11.74
N PRO A 545 -6.01 0.05 -12.24
CA PRO A 545 -4.76 0.51 -12.94
C PRO A 545 -4.17 -0.32 -14.15
N GLU A 546 -2.84 -0.13 -14.48
CA GLU A 546 -1.84 -0.95 -15.27
C GLU A 546 -1.37 -0.39 -16.66
N GLN A 547 -0.15 -0.58 -17.24
CA GLN A 547 1.16 -1.26 -16.93
C GLN A 547 2.33 -0.83 -17.89
N SER A 548 3.65 -0.91 -17.55
CA SER A 548 4.82 -0.78 -18.50
C SER A 548 6.25 -1.20 -17.99
N SER A 549 7.37 -0.81 -18.67
CA SER A 549 8.78 -1.31 -18.48
C SER A 549 9.93 -0.26 -18.58
N SER A 550 11.22 -0.65 -18.39
CA SER A 550 12.33 0.24 -17.92
C SER A 550 13.69 0.24 -18.68
N TYR A 551 14.52 1.29 -18.49
CA TYR A 551 15.95 1.40 -18.93
C TYR A 551 16.78 2.31 -17.97
N VAL A 552 18.11 2.49 -18.14
CA VAL A 552 19.00 3.21 -17.16
C VAL A 552 19.96 4.23 -17.83
N ALA A 553 20.36 5.30 -17.12
CA ALA A 553 21.18 6.42 -17.65
C ALA A 553 22.38 6.89 -16.77
N SER A 554 23.08 7.97 -17.17
CA SER A 554 24.49 8.30 -16.82
C SER A 554 24.69 9.61 -16.01
N PRO A 555 25.78 9.78 -15.21
CA PRO A 555 25.89 10.86 -14.20
C PRO A 555 26.34 12.24 -14.68
N HIS A 556 27.00 12.38 -15.84
CA HIS A 556 27.74 13.61 -16.21
C HIS A 556 26.89 14.85 -16.54
N GLN A 557 25.56 14.76 -16.47
CA GLN A 557 24.63 15.79 -16.95
C GLN A 557 23.74 16.39 -15.85
N PHE A 558 23.77 15.86 -14.62
CA PHE A 558 22.78 16.18 -13.58
C PHE A 558 23.43 16.61 -12.26
N ILE A 559 22.85 17.61 -11.60
CA ILE A 559 23.28 18.08 -10.27
C ILE A 559 22.51 17.42 -9.12
N THR A 560 21.31 16.91 -9.39
CA THR A 560 20.53 16.05 -8.50
C THR A 560 20.55 14.61 -9.01
N PRO A 561 20.18 13.62 -8.19
CA PRO A 561 19.67 12.34 -8.72
C PRO A 561 18.53 12.56 -9.73
N GLN A 562 18.31 11.55 -10.57
CA GLN A 562 17.11 11.43 -11.39
C GLN A 562 15.88 11.30 -10.49
N GLN A 563 14.70 11.68 -10.99
CA GLN A 563 13.43 11.49 -10.27
C GLN A 563 13.16 10.01 -10.02
N ALA A 564 13.35 9.20 -11.07
CA ALA A 564 13.30 7.73 -11.10
C ALA A 564 14.13 7.23 -12.30
N HIS A 565 14.30 5.90 -12.45
CA HIS A 565 14.88 5.27 -13.66
C HIS A 565 13.83 4.78 -14.67
N SER A 566 12.55 4.73 -14.32
CA SER A 566 11.43 4.53 -15.24
C SER A 566 10.38 5.62 -15.05
N ALA A 567 9.48 5.77 -16.03
CA ALA A 567 8.34 6.68 -15.92
C ALA A 567 7.23 6.05 -15.07
N GLU A 568 6.55 6.87 -14.26
CA GLU A 568 5.37 6.48 -13.48
C GLU A 568 4.13 6.57 -14.41
N GLN A 569 3.83 5.47 -15.10
CA GLN A 569 2.72 5.34 -16.06
C GLN A 569 1.50 4.62 -15.48
N PHE A 570 1.64 4.06 -14.27
CA PHE A 570 0.77 3.04 -13.68
C PHE A 570 -0.75 3.33 -13.70
N ASN A 571 -1.18 4.57 -13.46
CA ASN A 571 -2.60 4.93 -13.46
C ASN A 571 -3.15 5.36 -14.83
N LEU A 572 -2.31 5.54 -15.85
CA LEU A 572 -2.68 6.26 -17.06
C LEU A 572 -3.20 5.35 -18.19
N HIS A 573 -4.44 5.57 -18.60
CA HIS A 573 -5.09 4.76 -19.63
C HIS A 573 -4.71 5.19 -21.06
N HIS A 574 -3.47 4.91 -21.48
CA HIS A 574 -2.89 5.27 -22.80
C HIS A 574 -3.77 4.94 -24.02
N GLN A 575 -4.63 3.91 -23.91
CA GLN A 575 -5.52 3.45 -24.98
C GLN A 575 -6.82 4.26 -25.11
N LEU A 576 -7.13 5.15 -24.15
CA LEU A 576 -8.31 6.03 -24.22
C LEU A 576 -7.98 7.31 -25.01
N GLY A 577 -9.01 7.88 -25.64
CA GLY A 577 -8.92 9.17 -26.35
C GLY A 577 -8.17 9.14 -27.67
N ASP A 578 -8.49 10.14 -28.50
CA ASP A 578 -7.94 10.34 -29.83
C ASP A 578 -6.85 11.42 -29.85
N ASP A 579 -5.93 11.29 -30.81
CA ASP A 579 -4.86 12.24 -31.07
C ASP A 579 -5.35 13.44 -31.90
N GLU A 580 -6.11 14.35 -31.27
CA GLU A 580 -6.31 15.69 -31.84
C GLU A 580 -4.99 16.47 -31.78
N ASN A 581 -4.54 16.93 -32.95
CA ASN A 581 -3.47 17.91 -33.09
C ASN A 581 -3.97 18.95 -34.11
N ILE A 582 -4.42 20.11 -33.62
CA ILE A 582 -4.84 21.25 -34.46
C ILE A 582 -3.74 22.31 -34.45
N GLU A 583 -3.70 23.21 -35.43
CA GLU A 583 -2.66 24.25 -35.54
C GLU A 583 -2.63 25.19 -34.31
N LEU A 584 -3.76 25.33 -33.61
CA LEU A 584 -3.85 26.06 -32.34
C LEU A 584 -2.93 25.46 -31.25
N ASP A 585 -2.74 24.12 -31.24
CA ASP A 585 -1.88 23.43 -30.26
C ASP A 585 -0.39 23.76 -30.43
N GLU A 586 0.01 24.38 -31.54
CA GLU A 586 1.39 24.78 -31.79
C GLU A 586 1.75 26.12 -31.15
N PHE A 587 0.76 26.91 -30.73
CA PHE A 587 0.97 28.22 -30.10
C PHE A 587 1.36 28.05 -28.61
N PRO A 588 2.52 28.59 -28.16
CA PRO A 588 2.87 28.61 -26.75
C PRO A 588 2.12 29.72 -26.02
N VAL A 589 1.66 29.43 -24.80
CA VAL A 589 0.98 30.39 -23.92
C VAL A 589 2.00 31.08 -23.03
N LEU A 590 1.96 32.41 -22.90
CA LEU A 590 2.82 33.17 -22.01
C LEU A 590 2.22 33.21 -20.59
N VAL A 591 2.61 32.27 -19.74
CA VAL A 591 2.00 32.04 -18.42
C VAL A 591 2.55 32.96 -17.31
N TYR A 592 3.72 33.56 -17.50
CA TYR A 592 4.28 34.54 -16.55
C TYR A 592 5.19 35.56 -17.26
N LYS A 593 5.06 36.83 -16.88
CA LYS A 593 5.88 37.95 -17.36
C LYS A 593 6.06 38.97 -16.24
N GLY A 594 7.28 39.14 -15.75
CA GLY A 594 7.54 40.05 -14.63
C GLY A 594 8.94 39.95 -14.04
N GLU A 595 9.14 40.56 -12.87
CA GLU A 595 10.41 40.53 -12.14
C GLU A 595 10.43 39.43 -11.07
N LEU A 596 11.40 38.51 -11.14
CA LEU A 596 11.67 37.54 -10.07
C LEU A 596 12.67 38.12 -9.07
N GLN A 597 12.44 37.92 -7.77
CA GLN A 597 13.35 38.37 -6.70
C GLN A 597 14.54 37.41 -6.54
N VAL A 598 15.76 37.97 -6.47
CA VAL A 598 17.01 37.20 -6.35
C VAL A 598 17.19 36.70 -4.92
N GLY A 599 17.50 35.40 -4.78
CA GLY A 599 17.61 34.71 -3.50
C GLY A 599 16.28 34.21 -2.95
N GLU A 600 15.17 34.39 -3.68
CA GLU A 600 13.84 33.92 -3.27
C GLU A 600 13.29 32.90 -4.27
N VAL A 601 12.59 31.87 -3.77
CA VAL A 601 11.82 30.96 -4.63
C VAL A 601 10.51 31.62 -4.98
N THR A 602 10.30 31.93 -6.25
CA THR A 602 9.02 32.43 -6.76
C THR A 602 8.19 31.24 -7.27
N PRO A 603 6.96 31.04 -6.75
CA PRO A 603 6.04 30.06 -7.28
C PRO A 603 5.24 30.62 -8.46
N ILE A 604 5.04 29.77 -9.46
CA ILE A 604 4.16 29.99 -10.60
C ILE A 604 3.24 28.78 -10.66
N PRO A 605 1.99 28.88 -10.19
CA PRO A 605 0.99 27.83 -10.38
C PRO A 605 0.77 27.59 -11.87
N LEU A 606 0.53 26.33 -12.25
CA LEU A 606 0.22 25.95 -13.63
C LEU A 606 -1.11 25.20 -13.68
N ASN A 607 -2.19 25.81 -13.14
CA ASN A 607 -3.54 25.31 -13.38
C ASN A 607 -3.90 25.54 -14.85
N LEU A 608 -3.63 24.55 -15.69
CA LEU A 608 -3.79 24.65 -17.15
C LEU A 608 -5.25 24.85 -17.58
N ALA A 609 -6.23 24.47 -16.75
CA ALA A 609 -7.64 24.69 -17.05
C ALA A 609 -8.05 26.17 -16.93
N GLU A 610 -7.47 26.89 -15.96
CA GLU A 610 -7.80 28.29 -15.63
C GLU A 610 -6.67 29.25 -16.03
N ILE A 611 -5.83 28.86 -17.00
CA ILE A 611 -4.63 29.60 -17.36
C ILE A 611 -4.94 30.77 -18.29
N VAL A 612 -4.30 31.91 -18.04
CA VAL A 612 -4.36 33.12 -18.88
C VAL A 612 -3.08 33.21 -19.71
N ASP A 613 -3.22 33.70 -20.94
CA ASP A 613 -2.08 34.08 -21.78
C ASP A 613 -1.82 35.59 -21.62
N LEU A 614 -0.60 35.96 -21.24
CA LEU A 614 -0.22 37.36 -21.01
C LEU A 614 0.24 38.09 -22.28
N ASP A 615 0.34 37.41 -23.43
CA ASP A 615 0.65 38.01 -24.75
C ASP A 615 -0.61 38.09 -25.65
N TRP A 616 -1.80 37.73 -25.14
CA TRP A 616 -3.05 37.63 -25.92
C TRP A 616 -4.29 38.18 -25.19
N GLU A 617 -5.15 38.91 -25.91
CA GLU A 617 -6.19 39.75 -25.29
C GLU A 617 -7.56 39.08 -25.07
N SER A 618 -7.83 37.88 -25.63
CA SER A 618 -9.21 37.31 -25.64
C SER A 618 -9.63 36.48 -24.42
N GLY A 619 -8.77 36.29 -23.42
CA GLY A 619 -9.03 35.42 -22.26
C GLY A 619 -8.92 33.91 -22.56
N GLU A 620 -9.62 33.44 -23.59
CA GLU A 620 -9.35 32.13 -24.22
C GLU A 620 -7.92 32.07 -24.78
N ASN A 621 -7.29 30.89 -24.70
CA ASN A 621 -5.99 30.60 -25.30
C ASN A 621 -5.88 29.11 -25.73
N ALA A 622 -4.76 28.74 -26.35
CA ALA A 622 -4.54 27.41 -26.91
C ALA A 622 -4.67 26.26 -25.89
N ILE A 623 -4.39 26.52 -24.61
CA ILE A 623 -4.49 25.50 -23.55
C ILE A 623 -5.90 25.50 -22.95
N SER A 624 -6.43 26.66 -22.54
CA SER A 624 -7.75 26.74 -21.89
C SER A 624 -8.88 26.29 -22.82
N GLN A 625 -8.87 26.65 -24.10
CA GLN A 625 -9.91 26.25 -25.05
C GLN A 625 -9.97 24.72 -25.24
N LYS A 626 -8.87 23.98 -25.01
CA LYS A 626 -8.89 22.50 -25.00
C LYS A 626 -9.63 21.93 -23.78
N PHE A 627 -9.60 22.61 -22.63
CA PHE A 627 -10.43 22.29 -21.45
C PHE A 627 -11.90 22.69 -21.57
N GLU A 628 -12.22 23.66 -22.44
CA GLU A 628 -13.61 24.03 -22.76
C GLU A 628 -14.25 23.00 -23.69
N ARG A 629 -13.54 22.66 -24.78
CA ARG A 629 -14.00 21.79 -25.87
C ARG A 629 -14.15 20.32 -25.50
N PHE A 630 -13.43 19.83 -24.49
CA PHE A 630 -13.41 18.41 -24.10
C PHE A 630 -13.60 18.20 -22.59
N ALA A 631 -14.28 17.12 -22.21
CA ALA A 631 -14.43 16.74 -20.81
C ALA A 631 -13.20 16.01 -20.25
N HIS A 632 -12.50 15.25 -21.09
CA HIS A 632 -11.38 14.40 -20.69
C HIS A 632 -10.12 14.74 -21.52
N ILE A 633 -9.02 15.02 -20.84
CA ILE A 633 -7.69 15.24 -21.43
C ILE A 633 -6.75 14.17 -20.88
N ILE A 634 -6.12 13.39 -21.75
CA ILE A 634 -5.41 12.15 -21.41
C ILE A 634 -3.93 12.31 -21.82
N PRO A 635 -2.96 12.35 -20.89
CA PRO A 635 -1.56 12.53 -21.25
C PRO A 635 -1.03 11.40 -22.16
N LYS A 636 -0.15 11.71 -23.11
CA LYS A 636 0.40 10.72 -24.07
C LYS A 636 1.53 9.89 -23.46
N SER A 637 2.26 10.44 -22.49
CA SER A 637 3.39 9.81 -21.81
C SER A 637 3.54 10.31 -20.36
N ALA A 638 4.56 9.80 -19.65
CA ALA A 638 4.86 10.16 -18.27
C ALA A 638 6.37 10.36 -18.05
N GLY A 639 6.71 11.09 -16.99
CA GLY A 639 8.07 11.28 -16.49
C GLY A 639 8.29 10.55 -15.16
N GLY A 640 9.35 10.89 -14.44
CA GLY A 640 9.70 10.26 -13.16
C GLY A 640 8.96 10.81 -11.94
N PHE A 641 8.04 11.78 -12.11
CA PHE A 641 7.13 12.24 -11.05
C PHE A 641 5.69 11.71 -11.20
N GLY A 642 5.30 11.34 -12.42
CA GLY A 642 3.92 11.07 -12.84
C GLY A 642 3.69 11.37 -14.33
N PRO A 643 2.45 11.30 -14.83
CA PRO A 643 2.10 11.65 -16.21
C PRO A 643 2.47 13.08 -16.61
N VAL A 644 2.77 13.34 -17.89
CA VAL A 644 3.24 14.64 -18.41
C VAL A 644 2.38 15.11 -19.58
N VAL A 645 1.87 16.34 -19.53
CA VAL A 645 0.96 16.90 -20.56
C VAL A 645 1.60 17.88 -21.54
N GLY A 646 2.80 18.37 -21.24
CA GLY A 646 3.53 19.31 -22.08
C GLY A 646 4.73 19.90 -21.32
N ASN A 647 5.30 20.99 -21.85
CA ASN A 647 6.58 21.53 -21.37
C ASN A 647 6.49 23.03 -21.06
N TYR A 648 7.31 23.51 -20.12
CA TYR A 648 7.55 24.93 -19.87
C TYR A 648 8.94 25.36 -20.38
N THR A 649 9.10 26.65 -20.70
CA THR A 649 10.37 27.26 -21.11
C THR A 649 10.53 28.65 -20.47
N ILE A 650 11.68 28.88 -19.84
CA ILE A 650 12.06 30.13 -19.17
C ILE A 650 12.90 30.97 -20.14
N GLY A 651 12.34 32.08 -20.60
CA GLY A 651 12.95 33.07 -21.48
C GLY A 651 13.62 34.22 -20.70
N LEU A 652 14.87 34.52 -21.07
CA LEU A 652 15.72 35.52 -20.43
C LEU A 652 16.49 36.32 -21.48
N ARG A 653 16.40 37.65 -21.42
CA ARG A 653 17.18 38.58 -22.25
C ARG A 653 17.99 39.53 -21.38
N LEU A 654 19.08 39.01 -20.81
CA LEU A 654 20.00 39.74 -19.95
C LEU A 654 21.21 40.28 -20.75
N PRO A 655 21.70 41.49 -20.44
CA PRO A 655 22.95 41.99 -21.02
C PRO A 655 24.15 41.21 -20.48
N THR A 656 25.25 41.18 -21.25
CA THR A 656 26.53 40.55 -20.85
C THR A 656 27.19 41.21 -19.64
N THR A 657 26.65 42.35 -19.18
CA THR A 657 27.05 43.08 -17.98
C THR A 657 26.46 42.49 -16.68
N ILE A 658 25.54 41.53 -16.79
CA ILE A 658 24.91 40.83 -15.68
C ILE A 658 25.19 39.34 -15.84
N ALA A 659 25.52 38.65 -14.74
CA ALA A 659 25.67 37.19 -14.73
C ALA A 659 25.06 36.59 -13.45
N GLY A 660 24.49 35.40 -13.56
CA GLY A 660 23.89 34.67 -12.44
C GLY A 660 23.43 33.26 -12.80
N GLN A 661 22.58 32.67 -11.97
CA GLN A 661 22.11 31.29 -12.11
C GLN A 661 20.60 31.19 -11.85
N ILE A 662 19.88 30.44 -12.68
CA ILE A 662 18.50 30.03 -12.43
C ILE A 662 18.51 28.61 -11.88
N VAL A 663 17.84 28.39 -10.76
CA VAL A 663 17.46 27.05 -10.28
C VAL A 663 15.97 26.88 -10.55
N HIS A 664 15.57 25.76 -11.17
CA HIS A 664 14.16 25.50 -11.47
C HIS A 664 13.78 24.02 -11.28
N ASN A 665 12.52 23.80 -10.89
CA ASN A 665 11.87 22.48 -10.84
C ASN A 665 10.34 22.67 -10.92
N CYS A 666 9.62 21.70 -11.47
CA CYS A 666 8.16 21.72 -11.60
C CYS A 666 7.61 20.49 -10.86
N LEU A 667 6.86 20.72 -9.78
CA LEU A 667 6.40 19.66 -8.88
C LEU A 667 4.88 19.43 -9.05
N PRO A 668 4.40 18.17 -9.12
CA PRO A 668 2.98 17.85 -9.28
C PRO A 668 2.14 18.32 -8.07
N GLY A 669 0.82 18.45 -8.28
CA GLY A 669 -0.11 18.94 -7.27
C GLY A 669 -0.12 18.13 -5.97
N ASP A 670 0.00 16.80 -6.06
CA ASP A 670 0.11 15.92 -4.90
C ASP A 670 1.34 16.23 -4.03
N MET A 671 2.38 16.88 -4.56
CA MET A 671 3.61 17.32 -3.87
C MET A 671 3.56 18.79 -3.38
N VAL A 672 2.37 19.38 -3.24
CA VAL A 672 2.17 20.76 -2.74
C VAL A 672 2.81 21.04 -1.37
N ASP A 673 2.96 20.02 -0.51
CA ASP A 673 3.69 20.11 0.77
C ASP A 673 5.19 20.40 0.60
N GLU A 674 5.85 19.69 -0.33
CA GLU A 674 7.24 19.97 -0.68
C GLU A 674 7.35 21.33 -1.41
N THR A 675 6.39 21.67 -2.28
CA THR A 675 6.31 22.96 -2.98
C THR A 675 6.27 24.15 -2.00
N VAL A 676 5.30 24.16 -1.08
CA VAL A 676 5.13 25.24 -0.09
C VAL A 676 6.34 25.37 0.85
N ALA A 677 7.00 24.25 1.19
CA ALA A 677 8.23 24.30 1.98
C ALA A 677 9.40 25.04 1.29
N ARG A 678 9.43 25.15 -0.05
CA ARG A 678 10.41 25.99 -0.77
C ARG A 678 10.00 27.46 -0.76
N ILE A 679 8.72 27.75 -1.01
CA ILE A 679 8.15 29.11 -1.02
C ILE A 679 8.39 29.82 0.33
N PHE A 680 8.17 29.11 1.44
CA PHE A 680 8.40 29.65 2.78
C PHE A 680 9.88 29.73 3.19
N GLY A 681 10.82 29.22 2.37
CA GLY A 681 12.26 29.21 2.70
C GLY A 681 12.64 28.21 3.79
N LEU A 682 11.91 27.08 3.89
CA LEU A 682 12.18 25.97 4.83
C LEU A 682 13.01 24.85 4.18
N SER A 683 13.17 24.88 2.86
CA SER A 683 13.98 23.95 2.06
C SER A 683 14.42 24.61 0.76
N SER A 684 15.56 24.16 0.22
CA SER A 684 16.12 24.62 -1.06
C SER A 684 15.61 23.75 -2.21
N LEU A 685 15.49 24.31 -3.42
CA LEU A 685 15.21 23.52 -4.64
C LEU A 685 16.27 22.44 -4.87
N LEU A 686 17.54 22.70 -4.53
CA LEU A 686 18.62 21.70 -4.59
C LEU A 686 18.53 20.62 -3.49
N GLY A 687 17.38 20.50 -2.81
CA GLY A 687 17.07 19.47 -1.82
C GLY A 687 16.12 18.37 -2.31
N ILE A 688 15.73 18.37 -3.59
CA ILE A 688 14.79 17.43 -4.22
C ILE A 688 15.26 17.05 -5.63
N ALA A 689 14.99 15.83 -6.06
CA ALA A 689 15.28 15.32 -7.40
C ALA A 689 14.60 16.12 -8.54
N GLY A 690 15.13 15.98 -9.76
CA GLY A 690 14.61 16.68 -10.95
C GLY A 690 14.97 18.18 -11.04
N THR A 691 15.62 18.75 -10.03
CA THR A 691 15.99 20.18 -10.04
C THR A 691 17.21 20.44 -10.94
N ALA A 692 17.06 21.35 -11.89
CA ALA A 692 18.15 21.80 -12.76
C ALA A 692 18.75 23.15 -12.30
N ILE A 693 19.98 23.42 -12.74
CA ILE A 693 20.61 24.76 -12.68
C ILE A 693 21.04 25.16 -14.09
N SER A 694 20.73 26.39 -14.48
CA SER A 694 21.23 27.01 -15.71
C SER A 694 21.92 28.33 -15.39
N SER A 695 23.21 28.42 -15.71
CA SER A 695 23.96 29.69 -15.64
C SER A 695 23.57 30.59 -16.81
N VAL A 696 23.33 31.88 -16.55
CA VAL A 696 22.80 32.85 -17.52
C VAL A 696 23.53 34.20 -17.45
N GLY A 697 23.55 34.91 -18.57
CA GLY A 697 24.27 36.19 -18.69
C GLY A 697 25.78 36.01 -18.83
N GLY A 698 26.53 37.11 -18.66
CA GLY A 698 27.95 37.17 -18.97
C GLY A 698 28.21 36.81 -20.44
N PRO A 699 29.17 35.94 -20.77
CA PRO A 699 29.40 35.46 -22.14
C PRO A 699 28.56 34.23 -22.54
N LEU A 700 27.58 33.80 -21.72
CA LEU A 700 26.82 32.57 -21.96
C LEU A 700 25.55 32.82 -22.79
N VAL A 701 25.28 31.94 -23.76
CA VAL A 701 24.09 31.97 -24.62
C VAL A 701 23.08 30.90 -24.17
N ASN A 702 22.48 31.12 -23.00
CA ASN A 702 21.50 30.23 -22.37
C ASN A 702 20.21 30.98 -22.04
N GLY A 703 19.04 30.33 -22.14
CA GLY A 703 17.74 30.92 -21.83
C GLY A 703 17.21 31.92 -22.88
N ILE A 704 17.89 32.05 -24.02
CA ILE A 704 17.45 32.92 -25.12
C ILE A 704 16.48 32.14 -26.02
N ILE A 705 15.30 32.71 -26.26
CA ILE A 705 14.34 32.18 -27.25
C ILE A 705 14.69 32.78 -28.62
N ASN A 706 15.20 31.92 -29.50
CA ASN A 706 15.39 32.18 -30.92
C ASN A 706 14.26 31.47 -31.69
N THR A 707 13.47 32.22 -32.47
CA THR A 707 12.48 31.66 -33.40
C THR A 707 12.72 32.18 -34.81
N THR A 708 12.79 31.25 -35.77
CA THR A 708 12.76 31.57 -37.20
C THR A 708 11.31 31.46 -37.67
N ALA A 709 10.84 32.44 -38.44
CA ALA A 709 9.46 32.45 -38.93
C ALA A 709 9.18 31.20 -39.80
N PRO A 710 8.07 30.47 -39.58
CA PRO A 710 7.74 29.23 -40.30
C PRO A 710 7.17 29.51 -41.71
N ILE A 711 7.89 30.32 -42.50
CA ILE A 711 7.48 30.74 -43.83
C ILE A 711 8.02 29.80 -44.91
N LEU A 712 7.18 29.44 -45.88
CA LEU A 712 7.51 28.51 -46.98
C LEU A 712 8.67 29.00 -47.89
N SER A 713 8.99 30.30 -47.86
CA SER A 713 10.16 30.85 -48.57
C SER A 713 11.50 30.58 -47.87
N GLY A 714 11.47 30.08 -46.63
CA GLY A 714 12.64 29.84 -45.78
C GLY A 714 13.51 31.08 -45.53
N ALA A 715 13.04 32.28 -45.89
CA ALA A 715 13.84 33.50 -46.01
C ALA A 715 15.14 33.32 -46.85
N ALA A 716 15.12 32.48 -47.89
CA ALA A 716 16.29 32.07 -48.69
C ALA A 716 17.04 33.20 -49.47
N HIS A 717 16.64 34.46 -49.29
CA HIS A 717 17.30 35.66 -49.83
C HIS A 717 17.60 36.69 -48.72
N ALA A 718 17.84 36.22 -47.49
CA ALA A 718 18.29 37.06 -46.39
C ALA A 718 19.62 37.77 -46.73
N ILE A 719 19.73 39.04 -46.35
CA ILE A 719 20.90 39.89 -46.64
C ILE A 719 21.70 40.06 -45.36
N GLY A 720 22.95 39.60 -45.37
CA GLY A 720 23.91 39.76 -44.26
C GLY A 720 24.09 38.53 -43.35
N GLY A 721 23.34 37.45 -43.57
CA GLY A 721 23.49 36.18 -42.87
C GLY A 721 22.49 35.13 -43.35
N ASP A 722 22.79 33.85 -43.09
CA ASP A 722 21.86 32.75 -43.34
C ASP A 722 20.77 32.72 -42.27
N VAL A 723 19.55 32.29 -42.65
CA VAL A 723 18.44 32.07 -41.70
C VAL A 723 18.45 30.61 -41.26
N ILE A 724 18.44 30.39 -39.95
CA ILE A 724 18.81 29.10 -39.34
C ILE A 724 17.58 28.42 -38.73
N GLY A 725 17.41 27.13 -38.97
CA GLY A 725 16.29 26.33 -38.44
C GLY A 725 14.94 26.65 -39.09
N GLY A 726 14.93 27.36 -40.23
CA GLY A 726 13.71 27.60 -41.01
C GLY A 726 13.29 26.41 -41.86
N VAL A 727 12.12 26.51 -42.51
CA VAL A 727 11.51 25.42 -43.31
C VAL A 727 12.41 24.93 -44.46
N ALA A 728 13.25 25.80 -45.03
CA ALA A 728 14.22 25.42 -46.07
C ALA A 728 15.52 24.78 -45.53
N ASP A 729 15.70 24.78 -44.21
CA ASP A 729 16.94 24.47 -43.49
C ASP A 729 16.78 23.20 -42.61
N ALA A 730 15.53 22.80 -42.31
CA ALA A 730 15.19 21.71 -41.41
C ALA A 730 13.89 20.99 -41.82
N ALA A 731 14.01 19.82 -42.47
CA ALA A 731 12.90 18.87 -42.62
C ALA A 731 12.82 17.95 -41.40
N LEU A 732 12.65 18.54 -40.20
CA LEU A 732 12.60 17.82 -38.93
C LEU A 732 11.16 17.41 -38.59
N GLY A 733 10.99 16.17 -38.13
CA GLY A 733 9.75 15.74 -37.49
C GLY A 733 9.74 16.16 -36.02
N VAL A 734 8.55 16.39 -35.46
CA VAL A 734 8.35 16.83 -34.07
C VAL A 734 9.02 15.92 -33.03
N ALA A 735 9.31 14.66 -33.39
CA ALA A 735 9.98 13.67 -32.54
C ALA A 735 11.50 13.49 -32.77
N SER A 736 12.13 14.18 -33.75
CA SER A 736 13.54 13.94 -34.10
C SER A 736 14.50 14.97 -33.50
N SER A 737 15.16 14.62 -32.39
CA SER A 737 16.19 15.43 -31.71
C SER A 737 17.56 15.41 -32.41
N ILE A 738 17.57 15.56 -33.74
CA ILE A 738 18.77 15.45 -34.59
C ILE A 738 19.00 16.80 -35.28
N PHE A 739 20.23 17.31 -35.20
CA PHE A 739 20.63 18.58 -35.82
C PHE A 739 20.40 18.56 -37.34
N GLY A 740 19.68 19.55 -37.88
CA GLY A 740 19.24 19.59 -39.27
C GLY A 740 20.33 19.80 -40.33
N LYS A 741 21.61 19.97 -39.93
CA LYS A 741 22.71 20.39 -40.84
C LYS A 741 23.86 19.38 -40.94
N SER A 742 24.47 19.35 -42.12
CA SER A 742 25.73 18.65 -42.43
C SER A 742 26.98 19.28 -41.79
N LYS A 743 26.81 20.39 -41.05
CA LYS A 743 27.80 21.01 -40.16
C LYS A 743 27.10 21.36 -38.85
N LYS A 744 27.80 21.25 -37.72
CA LYS A 744 27.29 21.77 -36.45
C LYS A 744 27.17 23.31 -36.53
N PRO A 745 26.05 23.90 -36.09
CA PRO A 745 25.88 25.35 -36.00
C PRO A 745 26.74 25.94 -34.86
N ASN A 746 26.81 27.27 -34.80
CA ASN A 746 27.50 27.99 -33.72
C ASN A 746 26.62 28.09 -32.46
N VAL A 747 27.26 28.23 -31.29
CA VAL A 747 26.59 28.29 -29.97
C VAL A 747 25.67 29.53 -29.82
N SER A 748 25.83 30.56 -30.66
CA SER A 748 24.93 31.71 -30.75
C SER A 748 23.64 31.44 -31.53
N GLU A 749 23.60 30.36 -32.31
CA GLU A 749 22.53 30.04 -33.26
C GLU A 749 21.54 29.06 -32.60
N GLU A 750 22.06 28.04 -31.90
CA GLU A 750 21.32 27.12 -31.03
C GLU A 750 21.64 27.40 -29.55
N PRO A 751 20.91 28.33 -28.88
CA PRO A 751 21.05 28.58 -27.45
C PRO A 751 20.51 27.41 -26.62
N ASN A 752 21.11 27.13 -25.45
CA ASN A 752 20.55 26.12 -24.55
C ASN A 752 19.27 26.67 -23.90
N ALA A 753 18.13 26.02 -24.17
CA ALA A 753 16.87 26.34 -23.52
C ALA A 753 16.90 26.01 -22.02
N ILE A 754 16.16 26.79 -21.22
CA ILE A 754 15.92 26.52 -19.81
C ILE A 754 14.48 26.01 -19.72
N ALA A 755 14.31 24.71 -19.73
CA ALA A 755 13.01 24.07 -19.95
C ALA A 755 12.84 22.82 -19.10
N GLY A 756 11.61 22.35 -18.99
CA GLY A 756 11.28 21.07 -18.35
C GLY A 756 9.83 20.68 -18.54
N ASP A 757 9.50 19.51 -18.02
CA ASP A 757 8.19 18.89 -18.17
C ASP A 757 7.13 19.52 -17.25
N ILE A 758 5.87 19.42 -17.63
CA ILE A 758 4.70 19.77 -16.82
C ILE A 758 4.03 18.45 -16.37
N PRO A 759 4.42 17.91 -15.19
CA PRO A 759 3.84 16.69 -14.65
C PRO A 759 2.49 16.97 -13.98
N ILE A 760 1.59 15.99 -13.99
CA ILE A 760 0.38 15.97 -13.16
C ILE A 760 0.51 14.90 -12.06
N SER A 761 -0.39 14.97 -11.09
CA SER A 761 -0.43 14.05 -9.95
C SER A 761 -0.70 12.60 -10.37
N ARG A 762 -0.06 11.65 -9.68
CA ARG A 762 0.05 10.25 -10.14
C ARG A 762 -1.21 9.40 -10.03
N PHE A 763 -2.24 9.87 -9.31
CA PHE A 763 -3.42 9.08 -8.97
C PHE A 763 -4.58 9.22 -9.98
N VAL A 764 -4.49 10.12 -10.97
CA VAL A 764 -5.58 10.33 -11.94
C VAL A 764 -5.37 9.49 -13.21
N GLU A 765 -6.45 8.88 -13.70
CA GLU A 765 -6.48 8.16 -14.97
C GLU A 765 -6.48 9.12 -16.18
N MET A 766 -7.23 10.21 -16.04
CA MET A 766 -7.41 11.27 -17.03
C MET A 766 -7.67 12.60 -16.32
N ILE A 767 -7.34 13.71 -16.97
CA ILE A 767 -7.67 15.05 -16.47
C ILE A 767 -9.11 15.37 -16.85
N LYS A 768 -10.00 15.32 -15.85
CA LYS A 768 -11.38 15.81 -15.93
C LYS A 768 -11.53 16.94 -14.93
N TYR A 769 -11.56 18.18 -15.41
CA TYR A 769 -11.49 19.34 -14.53
C TYR A 769 -12.79 19.56 -13.73
N VAL A 770 -12.67 19.58 -12.41
CA VAL A 770 -13.72 19.97 -11.46
C VAL A 770 -13.06 20.71 -10.30
N GLY A 771 -13.31 22.02 -10.17
CA GLY A 771 -12.60 22.90 -9.25
C GLY A 771 -12.69 22.48 -7.78
N SER A 772 -13.87 22.04 -7.31
CA SER A 772 -14.05 21.52 -5.95
C SER A 772 -13.11 20.33 -5.66
N ASN A 773 -13.14 19.32 -6.51
CA ASN A 773 -12.36 18.09 -6.35
C ASN A 773 -10.85 18.38 -6.40
N TYR A 774 -10.43 19.35 -7.23
CA TYR A 774 -9.03 19.77 -7.37
C TYR A 774 -8.58 20.66 -6.20
N SER A 775 -9.51 21.27 -5.45
CA SER A 775 -9.22 21.99 -4.20
C SER A 775 -9.01 21.08 -2.99
N GLU A 776 -9.49 19.83 -3.07
CA GLU A 776 -9.27 18.78 -2.07
C GLU A 776 -8.09 17.88 -2.43
N ASN A 777 -7.98 17.51 -3.71
CA ASN A 777 -6.94 16.64 -4.25
C ASN A 777 -6.26 17.32 -5.45
N PRO A 778 -5.28 18.23 -5.23
CA PRO A 778 -4.67 19.01 -6.32
C PRO A 778 -3.98 18.14 -7.37
N VAL A 779 -4.34 18.33 -8.64
CA VAL A 779 -3.79 17.57 -9.77
C VAL A 779 -2.65 18.31 -10.48
N PHE A 780 -2.84 19.60 -10.76
CA PHE A 780 -1.92 20.43 -11.54
C PHE A 780 -0.63 20.82 -10.78
N PRO A 781 0.50 21.03 -11.49
CA PRO A 781 1.77 21.33 -10.85
C PRO A 781 1.95 22.80 -10.48
N THR A 782 3.04 23.06 -9.74
CA THR A 782 3.62 24.39 -9.55
C THR A 782 5.05 24.41 -10.08
N LEU A 783 5.36 25.37 -10.95
CA LEU A 783 6.72 25.69 -11.33
C LEU A 783 7.36 26.56 -10.24
N LEU A 784 8.56 26.19 -9.80
CA LEU A 784 9.34 26.92 -8.81
C LEU A 784 10.62 27.43 -9.45
N VAL A 785 10.84 28.74 -9.41
CA VAL A 785 12.02 29.41 -9.99
C VAL A 785 12.74 30.21 -8.92
N GLU A 786 14.05 30.02 -8.79
CA GLU A 786 14.91 30.70 -7.81
C GLU A 786 16.13 31.30 -8.51
N PRO A 787 16.17 32.63 -8.71
CA PRO A 787 17.35 33.33 -9.23
C PRO A 787 18.42 33.42 -8.14
N ARG A 788 19.66 33.02 -8.44
CA ARG A 788 20.80 33.05 -7.51
C ARG A 788 22.00 33.77 -8.09
N ASN A 789 22.80 34.36 -7.19
CA ASN A 789 24.13 34.88 -7.50
C ASN A 789 24.16 35.87 -8.67
N PHE A 790 23.14 36.73 -8.80
CA PHE A 790 23.06 37.75 -9.83
C PHE A 790 23.87 38.99 -9.45
N PHE A 791 24.92 39.27 -10.22
CA PHE A 791 25.81 40.42 -10.01
C PHE A 791 25.91 41.30 -11.25
N ASP A 792 26.15 42.60 -11.04
CA ASP A 792 26.57 43.54 -12.08
C ASP A 792 28.10 43.50 -12.33
N GLN A 793 28.58 44.29 -13.31
CA GLN A 793 30.02 44.43 -13.62
C GLN A 793 30.89 44.99 -12.49
N ILE A 794 30.29 45.61 -11.47
CA ILE A 794 30.97 46.21 -10.32
C ILE A 794 31.03 45.21 -9.14
N GLY A 795 30.22 44.15 -9.18
CA GLY A 795 30.09 43.14 -8.14
C GLY A 795 28.93 43.39 -7.18
N ASN A 796 28.03 44.33 -7.46
CA ASN A 796 26.83 44.56 -6.65
C ASN A 796 25.82 43.42 -6.90
N ALA A 797 25.23 42.89 -5.83
CA ALA A 797 24.15 41.92 -5.94
C ALA A 797 22.86 42.62 -6.42
N LEU A 798 22.26 42.09 -7.49
CA LEU A 798 20.95 42.53 -7.99
C LEU A 798 19.84 42.00 -7.07
N LYS A 799 18.74 42.77 -6.97
CA LYS A 799 17.56 42.39 -6.17
C LYS A 799 16.51 41.64 -6.97
N SER A 800 16.37 41.95 -8.26
CA SER A 800 15.41 41.34 -9.16
C SER A 800 15.97 41.17 -10.56
N ILE A 801 15.34 40.30 -11.36
CA ILE A 801 15.61 40.11 -12.79
C ILE A 801 14.29 39.99 -13.58
N PRO A 802 14.21 40.52 -14.81
CA PRO A 802 13.04 40.33 -15.69
C PRO A 802 13.06 38.94 -16.32
N VAL A 803 11.91 38.25 -16.31
CA VAL A 803 11.74 36.88 -16.82
C VAL A 803 10.38 36.73 -17.53
N GLU A 804 10.38 36.00 -18.64
CA GLU A 804 9.17 35.58 -19.37
C GLU A 804 9.12 34.04 -19.39
N ILE A 805 7.97 33.42 -19.17
CA ILE A 805 7.84 31.96 -19.09
C ILE A 805 6.67 31.50 -19.93
N PHE A 806 6.94 30.56 -20.81
CA PHE A 806 6.00 30.00 -21.78
C PHE A 806 5.66 28.55 -21.43
N ALA A 807 4.44 28.11 -21.75
CA ALA A 807 3.99 26.73 -21.62
C ALA A 807 3.31 26.23 -22.90
N ASN A 808 3.26 24.92 -23.09
CA ASN A 808 2.42 24.26 -24.09
C ASN A 808 1.83 22.95 -23.54
N MET A 809 0.77 22.44 -24.18
CA MET A 809 0.08 21.20 -23.78
C MET A 809 -0.03 20.21 -24.96
N ARG A 810 1.09 19.98 -25.66
CA ARG A 810 1.14 19.14 -26.88
C ARG A 810 1.18 17.63 -26.61
N ASN A 811 1.42 17.21 -25.37
CA ASN A 811 1.55 15.81 -24.99
C ASN A 811 0.25 15.23 -24.41
N ALA A 812 -0.91 15.60 -24.97
CA ALA A 812 -2.22 15.10 -24.53
C ALA A 812 -3.14 14.72 -25.70
N LYS A 813 -3.87 13.62 -25.51
CA LYS A 813 -5.06 13.20 -26.26
C LYS A 813 -6.33 13.80 -25.66
N VAL A 814 -7.44 13.69 -26.38
CA VAL A 814 -8.76 14.19 -25.96
C VAL A 814 -9.85 13.13 -26.09
N GLU A 815 -10.86 13.18 -25.23
CA GLU A 815 -12.09 12.38 -25.33
C GLU A 815 -13.29 13.22 -24.87
N ARG A 816 -14.51 12.84 -25.30
CA ARG A 816 -15.79 13.51 -24.96
C ARG A 816 -15.81 15.01 -25.26
N SER A 817 -15.98 15.36 -26.53
CA SER A 817 -16.31 16.72 -26.93
C SER A 817 -17.57 17.22 -26.22
N LEU A 818 -17.53 18.46 -25.74
CA LEU A 818 -18.62 19.14 -25.06
C LEU A 818 -19.23 20.22 -25.96
N PHE A 819 -20.54 20.41 -25.82
CA PHE A 819 -21.32 21.41 -26.56
C PHE A 819 -22.24 22.11 -25.56
N ASP A 820 -22.47 23.42 -25.76
CA ASP A 820 -23.44 24.26 -25.03
C ASP A 820 -23.39 24.12 -23.49
N ARG A 821 -22.18 23.96 -22.94
CA ARG A 821 -21.94 23.72 -21.50
C ARG A 821 -22.19 24.96 -20.65
N SER A 822 -22.89 24.80 -19.52
CA SER A 822 -23.21 25.89 -18.58
C SER A 822 -22.17 26.13 -17.48
N VAL A 823 -21.18 25.24 -17.34
CA VAL A 823 -20.09 25.35 -16.35
C VAL A 823 -18.77 25.21 -17.09
N LEU A 824 -17.95 26.26 -17.04
CA LEU A 824 -16.63 26.38 -17.67
C LEU A 824 -15.55 26.51 -16.58
N PRO A 825 -14.28 26.19 -16.85
CA PRO A 825 -13.18 26.72 -16.06
C PRO A 825 -13.11 28.24 -16.29
N GLU A 826 -13.05 29.05 -15.24
CA GLU A 826 -12.90 30.51 -15.40
C GLU A 826 -11.41 30.88 -15.39
N PRO A 827 -10.86 31.50 -16.45
CA PRO A 827 -9.44 31.82 -16.52
C PRO A 827 -9.08 32.96 -15.55
N THR A 828 -8.05 32.76 -14.72
CA THR A 828 -7.69 33.67 -13.62
C THR A 828 -6.25 34.20 -13.74
N ILE A 829 -6.08 35.52 -13.55
CA ILE A 829 -4.77 36.19 -13.70
C ILE A 829 -3.84 35.92 -12.50
N GLU A 830 -4.37 35.95 -11.27
CA GLU A 830 -3.66 35.50 -10.07
C GLU A 830 -4.16 34.10 -9.65
N GLN A 831 -3.54 33.05 -10.18
CA GLN A 831 -3.78 31.68 -9.73
C GLN A 831 -3.28 31.48 -8.28
N ASP A 832 -4.00 30.67 -7.49
CA ASP A 832 -3.65 30.33 -6.11
C ASP A 832 -2.98 28.95 -6.01
N ILE A 833 -2.31 28.69 -4.88
CA ILE A 833 -1.88 27.35 -4.48
C ILE A 833 -2.74 26.90 -3.32
N ILE A 834 -3.65 25.96 -3.60
CA ILE A 834 -4.51 25.35 -2.59
C ILE A 834 -3.70 24.29 -1.82
N ILE A 835 -3.67 24.44 -0.50
CA ILE A 835 -2.99 23.53 0.43
C ILE A 835 -4.06 22.59 1.01
N PRO A 836 -4.13 21.31 0.60
CA PRO A 836 -5.15 20.38 1.08
C PRO A 836 -4.88 19.97 2.53
N ARG A 837 -5.91 19.46 3.21
CA ARG A 837 -5.92 19.34 4.68
C ARG A 837 -4.82 18.43 5.22
N GLU A 838 -4.44 17.39 4.48
CA GLU A 838 -3.40 16.42 4.86
C GLU A 838 -1.96 16.93 4.59
N ALA A 839 -1.79 17.99 3.80
CA ALA A 839 -0.50 18.65 3.62
C ALA A 839 -0.11 19.54 4.81
N ILE A 840 -1.09 20.07 5.56
CA ILE A 840 -0.89 21.01 6.67
C ILE A 840 0.05 20.44 7.76
N PRO A 841 -0.13 19.20 8.28
CA PRO A 841 0.77 18.62 9.28
C PRO A 841 2.22 18.55 8.82
N ARG A 842 2.46 18.18 7.55
CA ARG A 842 3.80 18.05 6.97
C ARG A 842 4.51 19.39 6.86
N ILE A 843 3.77 20.46 6.53
CA ILE A 843 4.28 21.84 6.48
C ILE A 843 4.65 22.33 7.90
N LEU A 844 3.85 22.01 8.91
CA LEU A 844 4.15 22.36 10.31
C LEU A 844 5.44 21.68 10.82
N GLU A 845 5.70 20.42 10.45
CA GLU A 845 6.97 19.73 10.76
C GLU A 845 8.19 20.38 10.07
N ARG A 846 8.03 20.94 8.87
CA ARG A 846 9.10 21.71 8.21
C ARG A 846 9.41 23.02 8.93
N PHE A 847 8.40 23.67 9.51
CA PHE A 847 8.61 24.86 10.35
C PHE A 847 9.33 24.51 11.66
N ASP A 848 8.91 23.45 12.37
CA ASP A 848 9.50 22.98 13.64
C ASP A 848 11.02 22.77 13.53
N THR A 849 11.43 22.13 12.42
CA THR A 849 12.82 21.71 12.17
C THR A 849 13.73 22.80 11.61
N HIS A 850 13.18 23.93 11.14
CA HIS A 850 13.99 25.01 10.56
C HIS A 850 14.42 26.04 11.61
N ARG A 851 15.73 26.25 11.76
CA ARG A 851 16.31 27.09 12.84
C ARG A 851 15.77 28.52 12.85
N GLU A 852 15.56 29.10 11.67
CA GLU A 852 15.16 30.50 11.54
C GLU A 852 13.68 30.74 11.91
N THR A 853 12.83 29.71 11.92
CA THR A 853 11.41 29.81 12.30
C THR A 853 11.21 30.46 13.69
N TRP A 854 12.10 30.13 14.62
CA TRP A 854 12.05 30.57 16.00
C TRP A 854 12.83 31.88 16.26
N VAL A 855 13.41 32.49 15.22
CA VAL A 855 14.07 33.80 15.27
C VAL A 855 13.06 34.87 14.87
N ASP A 856 12.64 35.70 15.82
CA ASP A 856 11.69 36.78 15.55
C ASP A 856 12.22 37.76 14.48
N GLY A 857 11.38 38.04 13.49
CA GLY A 857 11.71 38.90 12.35
C GLY A 857 12.35 38.18 11.15
N SER A 858 12.63 36.87 11.24
CA SER A 858 13.03 36.09 10.06
C SER A 858 11.88 35.91 9.07
N LYS A 859 12.21 35.57 7.81
CA LYS A 859 11.21 35.26 6.78
C LYS A 859 10.32 34.08 7.18
N GLN A 860 10.91 33.03 7.74
CA GLN A 860 10.23 31.81 8.16
C GLN A 860 9.33 32.06 9.39
N ASN A 861 9.76 32.90 10.33
CA ASN A 861 8.96 33.34 11.47
C ASN A 861 7.74 34.16 11.02
N VAL A 862 7.91 35.05 10.05
CA VAL A 862 6.82 35.82 9.42
C VAL A 862 5.84 34.89 8.70
N TRP A 863 6.32 33.92 7.93
CA TRP A 863 5.47 32.92 7.27
C TRP A 863 4.70 32.05 8.25
N LEU A 864 5.33 31.54 9.33
CA LEU A 864 4.62 30.73 10.32
C LEU A 864 3.54 31.55 11.05
N LYS A 865 3.80 32.82 11.37
CA LYS A 865 2.79 33.73 11.97
C LYS A 865 1.57 33.89 11.05
N LYS A 866 1.78 34.07 9.75
CA LYS A 866 0.71 34.14 8.73
C LYS A 866 -0.03 32.81 8.58
N PHE A 867 0.70 31.69 8.51
CA PHE A 867 0.13 30.34 8.36
C PHE A 867 -0.77 29.96 9.54
N MET A 868 -0.34 30.26 10.77
CA MET A 868 -1.11 30.01 12.00
C MET A 868 -2.30 30.97 12.18
N LEU A 869 -2.37 32.09 11.45
CA LEU A 869 -3.55 32.96 11.40
C LEU A 869 -4.62 32.37 10.46
N GLU A 870 -4.26 32.01 9.23
CA GLU A 870 -5.19 31.35 8.29
C GLU A 870 -5.75 30.04 8.87
N LEU A 871 -4.89 29.19 9.45
CA LEU A 871 -5.28 27.94 10.11
C LEU A 871 -6.21 28.14 11.33
N ARG A 872 -6.22 29.34 11.92
CA ARG A 872 -7.14 29.69 13.03
C ARG A 872 -8.49 30.18 12.52
N GLU A 873 -8.55 30.78 11.33
CA GLU A 873 -9.78 31.25 10.70
C GLU A 873 -10.51 30.09 9.99
N ARG A 874 -9.77 29.22 9.27
CA ARG A 874 -10.28 27.99 8.67
C ARG A 874 -10.18 26.80 9.62
N LYS A 875 -11.22 26.56 10.41
CA LYS A 875 -11.32 25.39 11.32
C LYS A 875 -11.25 24.03 10.59
N VAL A 876 -11.82 23.95 9.40
CA VAL A 876 -11.90 22.74 8.55
C VAL A 876 -11.78 23.19 7.08
N GLY A 877 -11.10 22.39 6.26
CA GLY A 877 -10.91 22.63 4.82
C GLY A 877 -9.44 22.80 4.40
N SER A 878 -9.23 23.09 3.12
CA SER A 878 -7.94 23.47 2.56
C SER A 878 -7.58 24.93 2.87
N LEU A 879 -6.30 25.31 2.78
CA LEU A 879 -5.82 26.68 2.96
C LEU A 879 -5.41 27.31 1.62
N SER A 880 -5.43 28.63 1.54
CA SER A 880 -5.06 29.42 0.35
C SER A 880 -3.70 30.09 0.55
N LEU A 881 -2.76 29.91 -0.38
CA LEU A 881 -1.46 30.58 -0.30
C LEU A 881 -1.59 32.09 -0.49
N LEU A 882 -2.49 32.56 -1.37
CA LEU A 882 -2.81 33.98 -1.52
C LEU A 882 -3.34 34.60 -0.22
N LYS A 883 -4.21 33.91 0.52
CA LYS A 883 -4.69 34.39 1.84
C LYS A 883 -3.59 34.41 2.89
N ILE A 884 -2.78 33.34 2.97
CA ILE A 884 -1.58 33.31 3.84
C ILE A 884 -0.63 34.48 3.51
N LYS A 885 -0.40 34.77 2.22
CA LYS A 885 0.38 35.94 1.76
C LYS A 885 -0.26 37.25 2.19
N GLY A 886 -1.59 37.38 2.10
CA GLY A 886 -2.36 38.57 2.47
C GLY A 886 -2.42 38.90 3.97
N HIS A 887 -2.32 37.91 4.87
CA HIS A 887 -2.48 38.10 6.32
C HIS A 887 -1.58 39.19 6.93
N SER A 888 -2.16 40.14 7.66
CA SER A 888 -1.42 41.14 8.44
C SER A 888 -1.09 40.61 9.84
N ILE A 889 0.17 40.72 10.28
CA ILE A 889 0.60 40.21 11.59
C ILE A 889 0.33 41.26 12.68
N PRO A 890 -0.49 40.97 13.72
CA PRO A 890 -0.72 41.90 14.83
C PRO A 890 0.55 42.18 15.64
N SER A 891 0.73 43.43 16.08
CA SER A 891 1.82 43.83 16.97
C SER A 891 1.72 43.11 18.32
N GLY A 892 2.76 42.35 18.69
CA GLY A 892 2.80 41.57 19.94
C GLY A 892 2.25 40.14 19.85
N LEU A 893 1.99 39.62 18.65
CA LEU A 893 1.52 38.24 18.43
C LEU A 893 2.53 37.18 18.93
N SER A 894 2.25 36.58 20.10
CA SER A 894 3.02 35.44 20.62
C SER A 894 2.71 34.16 19.84
N LEU A 895 3.76 33.54 19.30
CA LEU A 895 3.68 32.34 18.47
C LEU A 895 3.38 31.07 19.29
N LEU A 896 3.93 30.96 20.50
CA LEU A 896 3.62 29.86 21.42
C LEU A 896 2.15 29.84 21.81
N HIS A 897 1.56 31.01 22.09
CA HIS A 897 0.14 31.12 22.43
C HIS A 897 -0.79 30.70 21.28
N LEU A 898 -0.38 30.95 20.01
CA LEU A 898 -1.11 30.42 18.86
C LEU A 898 -1.04 28.89 18.81
N ILE A 899 0.14 28.29 19.01
CA ILE A 899 0.33 26.82 18.99
C ILE A 899 -0.50 26.15 20.09
N GLU A 900 -0.42 26.63 21.33
CA GLU A 900 -1.20 26.10 22.46
C GLU A 900 -2.71 26.17 22.19
N LYS A 901 -3.17 27.31 21.67
CA LYS A 901 -4.58 27.49 21.30
C LYS A 901 -5.01 26.57 20.17
N SER A 902 -4.17 26.37 19.14
CA SER A 902 -4.44 25.40 18.08
C SER A 902 -4.46 23.96 18.59
N LYS A 903 -3.58 23.57 19.53
CA LYS A 903 -3.66 22.24 20.18
C LYS A 903 -4.98 22.04 20.90
N SER A 904 -5.46 23.05 21.65
CA SER A 904 -6.76 22.97 22.34
C SER A 904 -7.98 22.85 21.42
N LEU A 905 -7.82 23.13 20.11
CA LEU A 905 -8.87 22.96 19.09
C LEU A 905 -8.88 21.57 18.43
N TYR A 906 -7.83 20.77 18.60
CA TYR A 906 -7.70 19.39 18.08
C TYR A 906 -7.55 18.34 19.20
N LEU A 907 -7.93 18.71 20.42
CA LEU A 907 -8.00 17.83 21.61
C LEU A 907 -9.45 17.65 22.12
N VAL A 908 -10.42 18.03 21.28
CA VAL A 908 -11.87 17.94 21.49
C VAL A 908 -12.47 17.14 20.34
#